data_AF-A0A926CT03-F1
#
_entry.id   AF-A0A926CT03-F1
#
_cell.length_a   1.000
_cell.length_b   1.000
_cell.length_c   1.000
_cell.angle_alpha   90.00
_cell.angle_beta   90.00
_cell.angle_gamma   90.00
#
_symmetry.space_group_name_H-M   'P 1'
#
loop_
_entity.id
_entity.type
_entity.pdbx_description
1 polymer ?
#
loop_
_entity_poly.entity_id
_entity_poly.type
_entity_poly.pdbx_seq_one_letter_code
_entity_poly.pdbx_strand_id
1 'polypeptide(L)'
;MKRFFTGKVFWVFIFIISFSSFTYGEIMWANKLLSYSSQLDEKAYSAKQALGPPSKLPSLGDCGCAWSTSMPNNNLEEFIRVGFEKRIKVRQIIVSENFNAGSIKAIYLFDQYNIPHLVYERTKINAEYGRVFTIAIPETDFATNDLKLVLDTESVAGYNQIDAIGISSAEETLSKTIIDITTRIEFKGSAQRMEYGINSPGSEITPLISPDGKRLYFTRKDHPQNTGTIMNDDVWYVEQTGDDWSVPVNPGSPINNENNNYVIGISPDGNMLSLANTYMMDGSATAGVAQTWTKNDLSWRMPVNLMTQGIITYNMFAEYYMNTDRNVLLLALEKADSYGLKDIYVSFSENQVVWTKPLNLGLTINSVSNEMAPFLSPDGTLLFFSSDGLPGYGEQDIYVSYRLDETWTKWSKPENLGPKVNSDGFEAYFTYSDSNDYAYFTSTRDEYFNPDIYRIPLKEIPVIKEDTVVIIEEPVVELKEISTEDEPEIPGQKEVDVELTNDYLLFGTVFDAGTELPMEAHIIFRMNDYIDTSETINTLNKNYRKKITGNVSYNVTVIKEGYLIHEQIVTITDFNAQKVKRVDFRLEPIKKGETFILDNMFFDANSAKIKSQSLEQLEVLYEFLETNAGLNIEVAGHTNGLCDDEYCISLSRNRATAVMNYLIDKGIPADRLRASGYGKQKPITSNDTPEGRKKNQRVEITIL
;
A
#
# COMPACT_ATOMS: atom_id res chain seq x y z
N MET A 1 -23.22 77.33 -50.53
CA MET A 1 -22.51 76.30 -49.76
C MET A 1 -23.47 75.79 -48.68
N LYS A 2 -24.16 74.66 -48.93
CA LYS A 2 -25.19 74.07 -48.03
C LYS A 2 -24.52 73.07 -47.08
N ARG A 3 -24.80 73.12 -45.78
CA ARG A 3 -24.46 72.05 -44.82
C ARG A 3 -25.74 71.29 -44.46
N PHE A 4 -25.74 69.99 -44.73
CA PHE A 4 -26.75 69.03 -44.27
C PHE A 4 -26.29 68.41 -42.95
N PHE A 5 -27.18 68.38 -41.96
CA PHE A 5 -27.10 67.52 -40.78
C PHE A 5 -27.77 66.18 -41.12
N THR A 6 -27.08 65.06 -40.92
CA THR A 6 -27.67 63.72 -40.92
C THR A 6 -27.45 63.10 -39.54
N GLY A 7 -28.54 62.94 -38.78
CA GLY A 7 -28.56 62.16 -37.55
C GLY A 7 -28.61 60.67 -37.86
N LYS A 8 -27.74 59.88 -37.22
CA LYS A 8 -27.84 58.42 -37.18
C LYS A 8 -28.53 58.02 -35.87
N VAL A 9 -29.68 57.37 -35.99
CA VAL A 9 -30.39 56.71 -34.87
C VAL A 9 -29.71 55.35 -34.65
N PHE A 10 -29.21 55.11 -33.44
CA PHE A 10 -28.67 53.81 -33.02
C PHE A 10 -29.80 53.01 -32.37
N TRP A 11 -30.16 51.86 -32.94
CA TRP A 11 -31.04 50.89 -32.30
C TRP A 11 -30.20 50.03 -31.35
N VAL A 12 -30.45 50.13 -30.04
CA VAL A 12 -29.89 49.23 -29.03
C VAL A 12 -30.85 48.06 -28.86
N PHE A 13 -30.46 46.88 -29.35
CA PHE A 13 -31.12 45.62 -29.01
C PHE A 13 -30.63 45.18 -27.62
N ILE A 14 -31.51 45.23 -26.63
CA ILE A 14 -31.27 44.65 -25.31
C ILE A 14 -31.59 43.15 -25.42
N PHE A 15 -30.54 42.31 -25.47
CA PHE A 15 -30.69 40.88 -25.23
C PHE A 15 -30.87 40.66 -23.72
N ILE A 16 -32.09 40.29 -23.32
CA ILE A 16 -32.35 39.76 -21.97
C ILE A 16 -31.81 38.31 -21.97
N ILE A 17 -30.57 38.15 -21.53
CA ILE A 17 -30.03 36.82 -21.20
C ILE A 17 -30.62 36.45 -19.84
N SER A 18 -31.62 35.58 -19.86
CA SER A 18 -32.11 34.89 -18.67
C SER A 18 -31.00 34.00 -18.12
N PHE A 19 -30.28 34.49 -17.11
CA PHE A 19 -29.43 33.63 -16.29
C PHE A 19 -30.34 32.78 -15.40
N SER A 20 -30.55 31.53 -15.79
CA SER A 20 -31.06 30.50 -14.88
C SER A 20 -30.00 30.32 -13.80
N SER A 21 -30.24 30.81 -12.59
CA SER A 21 -29.40 30.50 -11.44
C SER A 21 -29.63 29.04 -11.06
N PHE A 22 -28.76 28.14 -11.50
CA PHE A 22 -28.75 26.77 -10.97
C PHE A 22 -28.27 26.83 -9.52
N THR A 23 -29.13 26.44 -8.59
CA THR A 23 -28.76 26.23 -7.19
C THR A 23 -28.29 24.79 -7.03
N TYR A 24 -27.00 24.60 -6.86
CA TYR A 24 -26.43 23.28 -6.54
C TYR A 24 -26.77 22.89 -5.10
N GLY A 25 -27.14 21.63 -4.89
CA GLY A 25 -27.39 21.09 -3.55
C GLY A 25 -26.12 20.61 -2.84
N GLU A 26 -26.21 20.44 -1.52
CA GLU A 26 -25.20 19.74 -0.72
C GLU A 26 -25.40 18.22 -0.80
N ILE A 27 -24.31 17.47 -0.73
CA ILE A 27 -24.32 16.01 -0.63
C ILE A 27 -24.29 15.63 0.84
N MET A 28 -25.24 14.81 1.28
CA MET A 28 -25.21 14.17 2.59
C MET A 28 -24.59 12.78 2.44
N TRP A 29 -23.38 12.62 2.97
CA TRP A 29 -22.68 11.35 2.97
C TRP A 29 -23.21 10.41 4.04
N ALA A 30 -23.15 9.10 3.76
CA ALA A 30 -23.50 8.06 4.72
C ALA A 30 -22.63 8.19 5.97
N ASN A 31 -23.23 8.13 7.16
CA ASN A 31 -22.49 8.24 8.43
C ASN A 31 -22.78 7.06 9.37
N LYS A 32 -23.55 6.08 8.92
CA LYS A 32 -23.91 4.90 9.70
C LYS A 32 -23.96 3.66 8.82
N LEU A 33 -23.32 2.58 9.26
CA LEU A 33 -23.50 1.26 8.67
C LEU A 33 -24.72 0.58 9.31
N LEU A 34 -25.69 0.15 8.51
CA LEU A 34 -26.90 -0.52 8.99
C LEU A 34 -26.81 -2.04 8.84
N SER A 35 -26.36 -2.52 7.67
CA SER A 35 -26.08 -3.93 7.41
C SER A 35 -25.24 -4.08 6.13
N TYR A 36 -24.66 -5.26 5.92
CA TYR A 36 -23.92 -5.60 4.71
C TYR A 36 -23.96 -7.13 4.50
N SER A 37 -23.64 -7.59 3.30
CA SER A 37 -23.56 -9.02 2.95
C SER A 37 -22.25 -9.65 3.42
N SER A 38 -21.13 -9.09 2.98
CA SER A 38 -19.78 -9.60 3.18
C SER A 38 -18.75 -8.46 3.15
N GLN A 39 -17.54 -8.73 3.63
CA GLN A 39 -16.41 -7.81 3.54
C GLN A 39 -15.09 -8.57 3.39
N LEU A 40 -14.12 -7.99 2.69
CA LEU A 40 -12.82 -8.61 2.43
C LEU A 40 -11.90 -8.65 3.67
N ASP A 41 -11.92 -7.60 4.49
CA ASP A 41 -11.15 -7.53 5.74
C ASP A 41 -11.92 -6.72 6.81
N GLU A 42 -11.54 -6.89 8.07
CA GLU A 42 -12.21 -6.26 9.22
C GLU A 42 -11.79 -4.79 9.43
N LYS A 43 -10.61 -4.39 8.93
CA LYS A 43 -10.10 -3.02 8.99
C LYS A 43 -10.15 -2.39 7.60
N ALA A 44 -9.25 -2.83 6.73
CA ALA A 44 -9.23 -2.46 5.32
C ALA A 44 -10.41 -3.13 4.61
N TYR A 45 -10.92 -2.52 3.56
CA TYR A 45 -12.02 -3.08 2.76
C TYR A 45 -13.33 -3.39 3.50
N SER A 46 -13.43 -3.01 4.77
CA SER A 46 -14.61 -3.26 5.60
C SER A 46 -15.79 -2.42 5.13
N ALA A 47 -17.01 -2.84 5.43
CA ALA A 47 -18.20 -2.08 5.06
C ALA A 47 -18.26 -0.68 5.70
N LYS A 48 -17.51 -0.45 6.78
CA LYS A 48 -17.38 0.87 7.42
C LYS A 48 -16.62 1.88 6.56
N GLN A 49 -15.80 1.41 5.62
CA GLN A 49 -15.01 2.28 4.74
C GLN A 49 -15.87 3.03 3.72
N ALA A 50 -17.11 2.59 3.47
CA ALA A 50 -18.06 3.33 2.61
C ALA A 50 -18.75 4.52 3.32
N LEU A 51 -18.38 4.82 4.57
CA LEU A 51 -18.95 5.90 5.38
C LEU A 51 -18.09 7.16 5.26
N GLY A 52 -18.76 8.31 5.24
CA GLY A 52 -18.14 9.61 5.08
C GLY A 52 -18.01 10.03 3.62
N PRO A 53 -17.40 11.19 3.36
CA PRO A 53 -17.01 11.57 2.01
C PRO A 53 -15.97 10.58 1.44
N PRO A 54 -15.84 10.50 0.10
CA PRO A 54 -14.85 9.68 -0.58
C PRO A 54 -13.45 9.89 -0.02
N SER A 55 -12.73 8.80 0.26
CA SER A 55 -11.37 8.83 0.82
C SER A 55 -10.29 8.91 -0.25
N LYS A 56 -10.58 8.55 -1.51
CA LYS A 56 -9.54 8.50 -2.56
C LYS A 56 -9.71 9.53 -3.68
N LEU A 57 -10.93 10.01 -3.92
CA LEU A 57 -11.19 10.94 -5.02
C LEU A 57 -10.37 12.24 -4.91
N PRO A 58 -9.95 12.83 -6.04
CA PRO A 58 -10.20 12.45 -7.43
C PRO A 58 -9.39 11.24 -7.93
N SER A 59 -8.42 10.75 -7.16
CA SER A 59 -7.73 9.50 -7.48
C SER A 59 -8.73 8.33 -7.43
N LEU A 60 -8.47 7.31 -8.25
CA LEU A 60 -9.27 6.09 -8.39
C LEU A 60 -8.35 4.88 -8.29
N GLY A 61 -8.92 3.71 -7.98
CA GLY A 61 -8.20 2.45 -7.95
C GLY A 61 -8.24 1.76 -6.59
N ASP A 62 -7.78 0.51 -6.54
CA ASP A 62 -7.82 -0.34 -5.34
C ASP A 62 -7.36 0.40 -4.06
N CYS A 63 -8.18 0.40 -3.02
CA CYS A 63 -7.89 1.10 -1.77
C CYS A 63 -8.48 0.38 -0.56
N GLY A 64 -7.67 0.20 0.49
CA GLY A 64 -8.13 -0.30 1.78
C GLY A 64 -9.20 0.59 2.42
N CYS A 65 -9.31 1.87 2.03
CA CYS A 65 -10.33 2.82 2.50
C CYS A 65 -11.64 2.74 1.69
N ALA A 66 -11.91 1.67 0.94
CA ALA A 66 -13.18 1.46 0.25
C ALA A 66 -13.77 0.08 0.57
N TRP A 67 -15.09 -0.05 0.76
CA TRP A 67 -15.72 -1.35 1.02
C TRP A 67 -15.54 -2.29 -0.18
N SER A 68 -15.13 -3.54 0.07
CA SER A 68 -15.14 -4.62 -0.92
C SER A 68 -15.76 -5.91 -0.37
N THR A 69 -16.36 -6.70 -1.25
CA THR A 69 -16.96 -8.00 -0.92
C THR A 69 -15.90 -9.03 -0.54
N SER A 70 -16.26 -10.05 0.25
CA SER A 70 -15.29 -11.05 0.74
C SER A 70 -14.70 -11.94 -0.35
N MET A 71 -15.41 -12.07 -1.47
CA MET A 71 -14.94 -12.80 -2.64
C MET A 71 -15.07 -11.91 -3.88
N PRO A 72 -14.18 -12.09 -4.87
CA PRO A 72 -14.20 -11.26 -6.08
C PRO A 72 -15.40 -11.61 -6.97
N ASN A 73 -15.81 -12.88 -7.01
CA ASN A 73 -16.92 -13.35 -7.83
C ASN A 73 -17.76 -14.33 -7.02
N ASN A 74 -19.06 -14.10 -6.92
CA ASN A 74 -19.99 -15.10 -6.42
C ASN A 74 -21.42 -14.85 -6.95
N ASN A 75 -22.28 -15.85 -6.74
CA ASN A 75 -23.70 -15.81 -7.16
C ASN A 75 -24.61 -15.45 -5.98
N LEU A 76 -24.08 -14.79 -4.94
CA LEU A 76 -24.83 -14.30 -3.80
C LEU A 76 -25.30 -12.86 -4.05
N GLU A 77 -26.29 -12.42 -3.29
CA GLU A 77 -26.66 -11.01 -3.27
C GLU A 77 -25.66 -10.24 -2.39
N GLU A 78 -24.69 -9.62 -3.05
CA GLU A 78 -23.77 -8.71 -2.37
C GLU A 78 -24.42 -7.33 -2.20
N PHE A 79 -24.38 -6.77 -0.98
CA PHE A 79 -25.00 -5.50 -0.68
C PHE A 79 -24.34 -4.78 0.49
N ILE A 80 -24.50 -3.46 0.52
CA ILE A 80 -24.28 -2.62 1.67
C ILE A 80 -25.51 -1.75 1.92
N ARG A 81 -25.88 -1.59 3.19
CA ARG A 81 -26.98 -0.73 3.62
C ARG A 81 -26.46 0.29 4.61
N VAL A 82 -26.67 1.56 4.28
CA VAL A 82 -26.13 2.70 5.01
C VAL A 82 -27.22 3.66 5.45
N GLY A 83 -26.94 4.39 6.52
CA GLY A 83 -27.77 5.43 7.08
C GLY A 83 -27.12 6.81 6.94
N PHE A 84 -27.97 7.83 6.93
CA PHE A 84 -27.59 9.25 6.85
C PHE A 84 -28.08 10.02 8.08
N GLU A 85 -27.46 11.17 8.35
CA GLU A 85 -27.73 11.98 9.54
C GLU A 85 -29.19 12.42 9.64
N LYS A 86 -29.80 12.83 8.53
CA LYS A 86 -31.16 13.39 8.51
C LYS A 86 -32.00 12.75 7.42
N ARG A 87 -33.30 12.64 7.68
CA ARG A 87 -34.28 12.23 6.67
C ARG A 87 -34.52 13.37 5.70
N ILE A 88 -34.29 13.13 4.41
CA ILE A 88 -34.55 14.09 3.34
C ILE A 88 -35.41 13.46 2.26
N LYS A 89 -36.10 14.29 1.49
CA LYS A 89 -36.62 13.85 0.20
C LYS A 89 -35.46 13.82 -0.80
N VAL A 90 -35.22 12.66 -1.40
CA VAL A 90 -34.05 12.43 -2.25
C VAL A 90 -34.41 12.75 -3.69
N ARG A 91 -33.52 13.48 -4.37
CA ARG A 91 -33.56 13.78 -5.81
C ARG A 91 -32.30 13.34 -6.54
N GLN A 92 -31.22 13.06 -5.82
CA GLN A 92 -29.99 12.54 -6.39
C GLN A 92 -29.31 11.57 -5.42
N ILE A 93 -28.70 10.52 -5.97
CA ILE A 93 -27.84 9.58 -5.27
C ILE A 93 -26.47 9.60 -5.94
N ILE A 94 -25.41 9.57 -5.13
CA ILE A 94 -24.02 9.61 -5.56
C ILE A 94 -23.31 8.41 -4.93
N VAL A 95 -22.58 7.63 -5.72
CA VAL A 95 -21.79 6.51 -5.25
C VAL A 95 -20.38 6.61 -5.81
N SER A 96 -19.37 6.60 -4.96
CA SER A 96 -17.97 6.51 -5.38
C SER A 96 -17.62 5.03 -5.59
N GLU A 97 -17.65 4.58 -6.84
CA GLU A 97 -17.19 3.24 -7.24
C GLU A 97 -15.68 3.33 -7.53
N ASN A 98 -14.87 3.24 -6.49
CA ASN A 98 -13.46 3.60 -6.54
C ASN A 98 -12.60 2.62 -7.37
N PHE A 99 -12.96 1.33 -7.42
CA PHE A 99 -12.26 0.31 -8.21
C PHE A 99 -13.22 -0.74 -8.80
N ASN A 100 -12.97 -1.12 -10.04
CA ASN A 100 -13.75 -2.10 -10.82
C ASN A 100 -15.26 -1.77 -10.81
N ALA A 101 -15.57 -0.55 -11.25
CA ALA A 101 -16.90 0.02 -11.24
C ALA A 101 -17.83 -0.63 -12.27
N GLY A 102 -19.15 -0.50 -12.06
CA GLY A 102 -20.18 -1.01 -12.96
C GLY A 102 -21.01 -2.14 -12.36
N SER A 103 -20.68 -2.59 -11.15
CA SER A 103 -21.32 -3.72 -10.51
C SER A 103 -22.63 -3.37 -9.79
N ILE A 104 -22.92 -2.08 -9.55
CA ILE A 104 -24.19 -1.65 -8.96
C ILE A 104 -25.36 -2.17 -9.79
N LYS A 105 -26.12 -3.11 -9.21
CA LYS A 105 -27.28 -3.76 -9.82
C LYS A 105 -28.56 -3.01 -9.52
N ALA A 106 -28.75 -2.62 -8.26
CA ALA A 106 -29.95 -1.97 -7.79
C ALA A 106 -29.68 -1.04 -6.60
N ILE A 107 -30.50 -0.01 -6.47
CA ILE A 107 -30.50 0.87 -5.30
C ILE A 107 -31.92 0.98 -4.75
N TYR A 108 -32.04 0.80 -3.44
CA TYR A 108 -33.29 0.91 -2.69
C TYR A 108 -33.20 2.02 -1.65
N LEU A 109 -34.26 2.79 -1.51
CA LEU A 109 -34.49 3.72 -0.40
C LEU A 109 -35.58 3.16 0.51
N PHE A 110 -35.44 3.34 1.83
CA PHE A 110 -36.44 2.85 2.79
C PHE A 110 -37.24 3.99 3.39
N ASP A 111 -38.56 3.86 3.40
CA ASP A 111 -39.43 4.86 4.03
C ASP A 111 -39.47 4.73 5.56
N GLN A 112 -40.31 5.55 6.22
CA GLN A 112 -40.47 5.53 7.67
C GLN A 112 -41.04 4.23 8.24
N TYR A 113 -41.64 3.38 7.40
CA TYR A 113 -42.16 2.06 7.77
C TYR A 113 -41.19 0.94 7.39
N ASN A 114 -39.95 1.27 6.99
CA ASN A 114 -38.93 0.33 6.55
C ASN A 114 -39.36 -0.47 5.30
N ILE A 115 -40.22 0.11 4.45
CA ILE A 115 -40.60 -0.49 3.18
C ILE A 115 -39.55 -0.07 2.12
N PRO A 116 -38.96 -1.02 1.38
CA PRO A 116 -37.99 -0.71 0.33
C PRO A 116 -38.68 -0.19 -0.93
N HIS A 117 -38.14 0.88 -1.50
CA HIS A 117 -38.53 1.47 -2.78
C HIS A 117 -37.35 1.39 -3.76
N LEU A 118 -37.51 0.64 -4.85
CA LEU A 118 -36.50 0.54 -5.92
C LEU A 118 -36.43 1.86 -6.68
N VAL A 119 -35.26 2.52 -6.65
CA VAL A 119 -35.05 3.82 -7.31
C VAL A 119 -34.07 3.74 -8.48
N TYR A 120 -33.31 2.65 -8.58
CA TYR A 120 -32.42 2.37 -9.69
C TYR A 120 -32.31 0.86 -9.92
N GLU A 121 -32.34 0.45 -11.18
CA GLU A 121 -32.03 -0.91 -11.61
C GLU A 121 -31.15 -0.82 -12.87
N ARG A 122 -30.02 -1.53 -12.86
CA ARG A 122 -29.06 -1.52 -13.97
C ARG A 122 -29.62 -2.27 -15.17
N THR A 123 -29.78 -1.56 -16.29
CA THR A 123 -30.26 -2.15 -17.56
C THR A 123 -29.14 -2.70 -18.44
N LYS A 124 -27.91 -2.19 -18.29
CA LYS A 124 -26.73 -2.62 -19.04
C LYS A 124 -25.48 -2.53 -18.19
N ILE A 125 -24.58 -3.50 -18.34
CA ILE A 125 -23.25 -3.48 -17.74
C ILE A 125 -22.42 -2.38 -18.40
N ASN A 126 -21.83 -1.51 -17.59
CA ASN A 126 -20.84 -0.52 -18.01
C ASN A 126 -19.67 -0.60 -17.04
N ALA A 127 -18.77 -1.56 -17.30
CA ALA A 127 -17.59 -1.79 -16.49
C ALA A 127 -16.53 -0.72 -16.78
N GLU A 128 -15.99 -0.12 -15.73
CA GLU A 128 -15.01 0.96 -15.79
C GLU A 128 -13.94 0.73 -14.71
N TYR A 129 -12.77 1.34 -14.86
CA TYR A 129 -11.71 1.21 -13.85
C TYR A 129 -12.16 1.73 -12.48
N GLY A 130 -12.84 2.86 -12.46
CA GLY A 130 -13.46 3.50 -11.29
C GLY A 130 -14.30 4.69 -11.77
N ARG A 131 -15.28 5.14 -11.00
CA ARG A 131 -16.11 6.31 -11.35
C ARG A 131 -16.86 6.89 -10.15
N VAL A 132 -17.32 8.13 -10.32
CA VAL A 132 -18.41 8.69 -9.49
C VAL A 132 -19.73 8.43 -10.20
N PHE A 133 -20.50 7.49 -9.68
CA PHE A 133 -21.80 7.12 -10.21
C PHE A 133 -22.88 8.02 -9.62
N THR A 134 -23.47 8.87 -10.46
CA THR A 134 -24.52 9.82 -10.06
C THR A 134 -25.82 9.51 -10.77
N ILE A 135 -26.91 9.40 -10.02
CA ILE A 135 -28.26 9.23 -10.55
C ILE A 135 -29.17 10.34 -10.05
N ALA A 136 -29.83 11.04 -10.98
CA ALA A 136 -30.97 11.88 -10.67
C ALA A 136 -32.24 11.02 -10.67
N ILE A 137 -33.07 11.18 -9.65
CA ILE A 137 -34.35 10.48 -9.50
C ILE A 137 -35.48 11.51 -9.32
N PRO A 138 -36.73 11.17 -9.66
CA PRO A 138 -37.87 11.97 -9.23
C PRO A 138 -37.82 12.17 -7.71
N GLU A 139 -38.19 13.36 -7.24
CA GLU A 139 -38.24 13.63 -5.80
C GLU A 139 -39.08 12.55 -5.11
N THR A 140 -38.52 11.94 -4.07
CA THR A 140 -39.25 10.92 -3.32
C THR A 140 -40.47 11.51 -2.61
N ASP A 141 -41.59 10.80 -2.66
CA ASP A 141 -42.81 11.18 -1.94
C ASP A 141 -42.70 11.01 -0.41
N PHE A 142 -41.61 10.41 0.05
CA PHE A 142 -41.26 10.19 1.46
C PHE A 142 -39.86 10.75 1.77
N ALA A 143 -39.62 11.07 3.04
CA ALA A 143 -38.29 11.41 3.52
C ALA A 143 -37.57 10.16 4.04
N THR A 144 -36.31 9.98 3.67
CA THR A 144 -35.49 8.82 4.03
C THR A 144 -34.07 9.24 4.42
N ASN A 145 -33.45 8.40 5.21
CA ASN A 145 -32.03 8.43 5.56
C ASN A 145 -31.43 7.03 5.50
N ASP A 146 -31.94 6.17 4.62
CA ASP A 146 -31.62 4.75 4.58
C ASP A 146 -31.59 4.25 3.14
N LEU A 147 -30.42 3.74 2.74
CA LEU A 147 -30.14 3.33 1.37
C LEU A 147 -29.47 1.95 1.38
N LYS A 148 -29.99 1.02 0.57
CA LYS A 148 -29.33 -0.26 0.26
C LYS A 148 -28.84 -0.26 -1.18
N LEU A 149 -27.55 -0.50 -1.34
CA LEU A 149 -26.86 -0.70 -2.61
C LEU A 149 -26.64 -2.20 -2.82
N VAL A 150 -27.05 -2.73 -3.97
CA VAL A 150 -26.88 -4.14 -4.33
C VAL A 150 -25.91 -4.24 -5.50
N LEU A 151 -24.94 -5.15 -5.40
CA LEU A 151 -23.93 -5.41 -6.43
C LEU A 151 -24.24 -6.71 -7.19
N ASP A 152 -23.72 -6.79 -8.42
CA ASP A 152 -23.69 -7.96 -9.28
C ASP A 152 -22.24 -8.25 -9.66
N THR A 153 -21.56 -8.98 -8.77
CA THR A 153 -20.15 -9.37 -8.88
C THR A 153 -19.92 -10.45 -9.94
N GLU A 154 -20.96 -11.18 -10.37
CA GLU A 154 -20.84 -12.19 -11.43
C GLU A 154 -20.72 -11.52 -12.80
N SER A 155 -21.49 -10.46 -13.03
CA SER A 155 -21.50 -9.71 -14.29
C SER A 155 -20.33 -8.74 -14.45
N VAL A 156 -19.72 -8.29 -13.34
CA VAL A 156 -18.53 -7.42 -13.31
C VAL A 156 -17.48 -8.10 -12.45
N ALA A 157 -16.77 -9.04 -13.07
CA ALA A 157 -15.86 -9.94 -12.38
C ALA A 157 -14.67 -9.20 -11.73
N GLY A 158 -14.21 -9.72 -10.59
CA GLY A 158 -13.14 -9.15 -9.78
C GLY A 158 -13.69 -8.39 -8.56
N TYR A 159 -12.82 -8.00 -7.65
CA TYR A 159 -13.22 -7.19 -6.49
C TYR A 159 -13.79 -5.85 -6.97
N ASN A 160 -15.01 -5.52 -6.54
CA ASN A 160 -15.60 -4.20 -6.76
C ASN A 160 -15.54 -3.41 -5.45
N GLN A 161 -15.31 -2.09 -5.55
CA GLN A 161 -15.10 -1.25 -4.37
C GLN A 161 -15.98 -0.03 -4.33
N ILE A 162 -16.60 0.21 -3.17
CA ILE A 162 -17.42 1.39 -2.89
C ILE A 162 -16.77 2.20 -1.77
N ASP A 163 -16.31 3.39 -2.11
CA ASP A 163 -15.59 4.30 -1.20
C ASP A 163 -16.55 5.24 -0.47
N ALA A 164 -17.66 5.63 -1.10
CA ALA A 164 -18.64 6.49 -0.44
C ALA A 164 -20.03 6.38 -1.07
N ILE A 165 -21.05 6.65 -0.26
CA ILE A 165 -22.45 6.70 -0.67
C ILE A 165 -23.07 8.00 -0.14
N GLY A 166 -23.69 8.77 -1.03
CA GLY A 166 -24.28 10.08 -0.76
C GLY A 166 -25.70 10.22 -1.30
N ILE A 167 -26.50 11.06 -0.64
CA ILE A 167 -27.83 11.48 -1.10
C ILE A 167 -27.95 13.00 -1.11
N SER A 168 -28.80 13.54 -1.98
CA SER A 168 -29.10 14.97 -2.01
C SER A 168 -30.57 15.24 -2.32
N SER A 169 -31.07 16.37 -1.84
CA SER A 169 -32.39 16.92 -2.16
C SER A 169 -32.38 17.81 -3.42
N ALA A 170 -31.23 17.98 -4.08
CA ALA A 170 -31.13 18.67 -5.37
C ALA A 170 -31.00 17.67 -6.52
N GLU A 171 -31.35 18.10 -7.75
CA GLU A 171 -31.13 17.30 -8.97
C GLU A 171 -29.66 17.31 -9.42
N GLU A 172 -28.94 18.39 -9.12
CA GLU A 172 -27.53 18.55 -9.38
C GLU A 172 -26.83 19.05 -8.12
N THR A 173 -25.69 18.43 -7.84
CA THR A 173 -24.79 18.83 -6.75
C THR A 173 -23.46 19.26 -7.36
N LEU A 174 -22.83 20.27 -6.76
CA LEU A 174 -21.41 20.47 -7.00
C LEU A 174 -20.71 19.40 -6.17
N SER A 175 -20.00 18.50 -6.83
CA SER A 175 -18.84 17.87 -6.22
C SER A 175 -17.84 19.00 -5.94
N LYS A 176 -18.03 19.74 -4.84
CA LYS A 176 -16.98 20.62 -4.32
C LYS A 176 -15.74 19.76 -4.19
N THR A 177 -14.61 20.28 -4.67
CA THR A 177 -13.29 19.63 -4.62
C THR A 177 -13.15 18.80 -3.34
N ILE A 178 -13.08 17.48 -3.48
CA ILE A 178 -13.07 16.53 -2.37
C ILE A 178 -11.77 16.66 -1.56
N ILE A 179 -10.72 17.15 -2.21
CA ILE A 179 -9.43 17.46 -1.60
C ILE A 179 -9.51 18.80 -0.86
N ASP A 180 -9.26 18.75 0.44
CA ASP A 180 -9.07 19.93 1.29
C ASP A 180 -7.64 20.45 1.11
N ILE A 181 -7.45 21.48 0.28
CA ILE A 181 -6.12 22.03 -0.02
C ILE A 181 -5.76 23.08 1.04
N THR A 182 -4.56 22.98 1.60
CA THR A 182 -4.09 23.96 2.59
C THR A 182 -4.04 25.36 1.99
N THR A 183 -4.62 26.32 2.70
CA THR A 183 -4.48 27.76 2.40
C THR A 183 -3.43 28.44 3.26
N ARG A 184 -2.88 27.70 4.22
CA ARG A 184 -1.98 28.22 5.24
C ARG A 184 -0.52 28.17 4.76
N ILE A 185 -0.17 27.22 3.88
CA ILE A 185 1.16 27.17 3.27
C ILE A 185 1.06 27.65 1.83
N GLU A 186 1.77 28.73 1.51
CA GLU A 186 1.79 29.27 0.16
C GLU A 186 3.13 29.00 -0.53
N PHE A 187 3.07 28.34 -1.68
CA PHE A 187 4.23 28.09 -2.53
C PHE A 187 4.34 29.13 -3.65
N LYS A 188 5.53 29.71 -3.87
CA LYS A 188 5.81 30.55 -5.05
C LYS A 188 6.14 29.63 -6.23
N GLY A 189 5.43 29.81 -7.34
CA GLY A 189 5.68 29.02 -8.56
C GLY A 189 5.23 27.56 -8.42
N SER A 190 6.01 26.66 -9.02
CA SER A 190 5.77 25.21 -9.10
C SER A 190 6.98 24.44 -8.56
N ALA A 191 6.79 23.17 -8.24
CA ALA A 191 7.90 22.25 -7.96
C ALA A 191 8.94 22.24 -9.09
N GLN A 192 10.21 22.12 -8.71
CA GLN A 192 11.37 22.14 -9.58
C GLN A 192 12.21 20.90 -9.29
N ARG A 193 12.44 20.07 -10.31
CA ARG A 193 13.37 18.94 -10.20
C ARG A 193 14.76 19.47 -9.90
N MET A 194 15.46 18.87 -8.93
CA MET A 194 16.85 19.22 -8.63
C MET A 194 17.77 18.85 -9.81
N GLU A 195 18.91 19.52 -9.88
CA GLU A 195 19.84 19.42 -11.00
C GLU A 195 20.50 18.04 -11.17
N TYR A 196 21.05 17.83 -12.36
CA TYR A 196 21.78 16.61 -12.70
C TYR A 196 23.05 16.50 -11.85
N GLY A 197 23.16 15.41 -11.08
CA GLY A 197 24.19 15.24 -10.06
C GLY A 197 23.55 14.88 -8.73
N ILE A 198 22.70 15.78 -8.19
CA ILE A 198 21.87 15.48 -7.01
C ILE A 198 20.90 14.36 -7.36
N ASN A 199 20.16 14.55 -8.46
CA ASN A 199 19.39 13.48 -9.05
C ASN A 199 20.27 12.69 -10.02
N SER A 200 20.22 11.36 -9.93
CA SER A 200 20.99 10.40 -10.72
C SER A 200 20.04 9.44 -11.47
N PRO A 201 20.55 8.46 -12.23
CA PRO A 201 19.70 7.39 -12.76
C PRO A 201 19.12 6.46 -11.69
N GLY A 202 19.64 6.49 -10.47
CA GLY A 202 19.12 5.74 -9.32
C GLY A 202 17.95 6.44 -8.63
N SER A 203 17.64 6.03 -7.40
CA SER A 203 16.58 6.66 -6.60
C SER A 203 17.19 7.63 -5.59
N GLU A 204 16.69 8.86 -5.53
CA GLU A 204 17.05 9.83 -4.50
C GLU A 204 15.84 10.21 -3.64
N ILE A 205 15.92 9.82 -2.36
CA ILE A 205 14.81 9.91 -1.41
C ILE A 205 15.25 10.57 -0.10
N THR A 206 14.28 10.87 0.77
CA THR A 206 14.55 11.34 2.14
C THR A 206 15.42 12.60 2.22
N PRO A 207 15.17 13.67 1.44
CA PRO A 207 15.89 14.92 1.61
C PRO A 207 15.69 15.45 3.04
N LEU A 208 16.78 15.88 3.67
CA LEU A 208 16.79 16.50 4.99
C LEU A 208 17.76 17.68 5.00
N ILE A 209 17.20 18.88 5.04
CA ILE A 209 17.96 20.12 5.02
C ILE A 209 18.48 20.47 6.42
N SER A 210 19.73 20.93 6.51
CA SER A 210 20.33 21.38 7.77
C SER A 210 19.62 22.63 8.31
N PRO A 211 19.63 22.86 9.63
CA PRO A 211 18.99 24.03 10.24
C PRO A 211 19.52 25.37 9.70
N ASP A 212 20.80 25.45 9.33
CA ASP A 212 21.40 26.64 8.72
C ASP A 212 21.11 26.78 7.22
N GLY A 213 20.42 25.80 6.62
CA GLY A 213 20.03 25.80 5.21
C GLY A 213 21.14 25.45 4.23
N LYS A 214 22.37 25.20 4.70
CA LYS A 214 23.56 25.10 3.84
C LYS A 214 23.96 23.69 3.44
N ARG A 215 23.35 22.66 4.01
CA ARG A 215 23.67 21.27 3.68
C ARG A 215 22.38 20.46 3.55
N LEU A 216 22.22 19.79 2.41
CA LEU A 216 21.12 18.86 2.19
C LEU A 216 21.66 17.44 2.26
N TYR A 217 21.23 16.67 3.25
CA TYR A 217 21.41 15.23 3.27
C TYR A 217 20.28 14.56 2.51
N PHE A 218 20.55 13.42 1.90
CA PHE A 218 19.54 12.60 1.24
C PHE A 218 20.02 11.15 1.16
N THR A 219 19.10 10.24 0.89
CA THR A 219 19.37 8.83 0.68
C THR A 219 19.44 8.54 -0.80
N ARG A 220 20.45 7.79 -1.23
CA ARG A 220 20.57 7.35 -2.62
C ARG A 220 20.56 5.83 -2.71
N LYS A 221 19.78 5.30 -3.63
CA LYS A 221 19.73 3.87 -4.01
C LYS A 221 20.18 3.66 -5.44
N ASP A 222 20.45 2.40 -5.79
CA ASP A 222 20.75 1.95 -7.15
C ASP A 222 21.98 2.64 -7.75
N HIS A 223 22.98 2.93 -6.92
CA HIS A 223 24.12 3.75 -7.32
C HIS A 223 25.46 3.01 -7.13
N PRO A 224 26.37 3.01 -8.12
CA PRO A 224 27.62 2.24 -8.08
C PRO A 224 28.64 2.71 -7.03
N GLN A 225 28.42 3.89 -6.45
CA GLN A 225 29.25 4.43 -5.37
C GLN A 225 28.63 4.21 -3.97
N ASN A 226 27.57 3.42 -3.85
CA ASN A 226 27.02 3.04 -2.56
C ASN A 226 27.89 1.99 -1.86
N THR A 227 27.77 1.93 -0.54
CA THR A 227 28.51 1.01 0.32
C THR A 227 27.79 -0.34 0.38
N GLY A 228 28.54 -1.44 0.26
CA GLY A 228 27.94 -2.77 0.17
C GLY A 228 27.39 -3.04 -1.23
N THR A 229 26.07 -3.23 -1.35
CA THR A 229 25.43 -3.48 -2.65
C THR A 229 24.96 -2.19 -3.31
N ILE A 230 24.79 -2.21 -4.64
CA ILE A 230 24.25 -1.04 -5.35
C ILE A 230 22.82 -0.69 -4.92
N MET A 231 22.06 -1.66 -4.38
CA MET A 231 20.67 -1.52 -3.96
C MET A 231 20.53 -0.93 -2.54
N ASN A 232 21.63 -0.85 -1.77
CA ASN A 232 21.62 -0.33 -0.42
C ASN A 232 21.28 1.17 -0.42
N ASP A 233 20.55 1.58 0.60
CA ASP A 233 20.35 2.98 0.95
C ASP A 233 21.66 3.53 1.53
N ASP A 234 22.32 4.46 0.83
CA ASP A 234 23.46 5.20 1.39
C ASP A 234 23.05 6.64 1.68
N VAL A 235 23.61 7.21 2.76
CA VAL A 235 23.58 8.65 3.00
C VAL A 235 24.47 9.35 1.98
N TRP A 236 23.96 10.41 1.39
CA TRP A 236 24.70 11.36 0.56
C TRP A 236 24.40 12.78 1.03
N TYR A 237 25.27 13.73 0.69
CA TYR A 237 24.99 15.14 0.95
C TYR A 237 25.56 16.07 -0.11
N VAL A 238 24.99 17.27 -0.19
CA VAL A 238 25.53 18.41 -0.92
C VAL A 238 25.63 19.63 0.00
N GLU A 239 26.59 20.51 -0.28
CA GLU A 239 26.75 21.78 0.41
C GLU A 239 26.41 22.95 -0.51
N GLN A 240 25.77 23.98 0.03
CA GLN A 240 25.41 25.16 -0.73
C GLN A 240 26.67 26.00 -1.05
N THR A 241 26.89 26.26 -2.33
CA THR A 241 28.02 27.03 -2.87
C THR A 241 27.51 28.23 -3.66
N GLY A 242 27.25 29.34 -2.97
CA GLY A 242 26.58 30.50 -3.57
C GLY A 242 25.09 30.20 -3.79
N ASP A 243 24.61 30.34 -5.02
CA ASP A 243 23.23 30.03 -5.41
C ASP A 243 23.04 28.56 -5.85
N ASP A 244 24.15 27.82 -6.03
CA ASP A 244 24.18 26.44 -6.51
C ASP A 244 24.54 25.45 -5.39
N TRP A 245 24.40 24.15 -5.65
CA TRP A 245 24.85 23.08 -4.77
C TRP A 245 26.18 22.49 -5.24
N SER A 246 26.98 21.99 -4.29
CA SER A 246 28.18 21.21 -4.60
C SER A 246 27.82 19.91 -5.32
N VAL A 247 28.84 19.25 -5.90
CA VAL A 247 28.68 17.84 -6.30
C VAL A 247 28.32 16.98 -5.07
N PRO A 248 27.48 15.95 -5.22
CA PRO A 248 27.15 15.05 -4.12
C PRO A 248 28.35 14.30 -3.56
N VAL A 249 28.35 14.15 -2.24
CA VAL A 249 29.40 13.45 -1.50
C VAL A 249 28.79 12.27 -0.75
N ASN A 250 29.35 11.08 -0.98
CA ASN A 250 29.14 9.92 -0.12
C ASN A 250 30.12 10.05 1.08
N PRO A 251 29.63 10.18 2.33
CA PRO A 251 30.48 10.32 3.50
C PRO A 251 31.27 9.04 3.84
N GLY A 252 30.88 7.89 3.28
CA GLY A 252 31.46 6.59 3.56
C GLY A 252 31.32 6.17 5.03
N SER A 253 32.19 5.26 5.46
CA SER A 253 32.27 4.82 6.85
C SER A 253 32.66 6.00 7.77
N PRO A 254 32.05 6.13 8.96
CA PRO A 254 31.18 5.15 9.62
C PRO A 254 29.68 5.39 9.45
N ILE A 255 29.26 6.43 8.71
CA ILE A 255 27.83 6.69 8.46
C ILE A 255 27.26 5.59 7.56
N ASN A 256 27.93 5.34 6.44
CA ASN A 256 27.55 4.27 5.52
C ASN A 256 28.29 2.97 5.88
N ASN A 257 27.53 1.88 5.88
CA ASN A 257 27.99 0.51 6.10
C ASN A 257 27.29 -0.43 5.09
N GLU A 258 27.35 -1.75 5.30
CA GLU A 258 26.76 -2.71 4.34
C GLU A 258 25.23 -2.87 4.48
N ASN A 259 24.58 -2.14 5.39
CA ASN A 259 23.12 -2.09 5.56
C ASN A 259 22.56 -0.76 5.01
N ASN A 260 21.23 -0.61 5.05
CA ASN A 260 20.55 0.63 4.69
C ASN A 260 20.80 1.74 5.73
N ASN A 261 21.27 2.89 5.27
CA ASN A 261 21.64 4.05 6.06
C ASN A 261 20.97 5.32 5.53
N TYR A 262 20.32 6.06 6.43
CA TYR A 262 19.72 7.35 6.12
C TYR A 262 19.71 8.25 7.36
N VAL A 263 19.81 9.56 7.13
CA VAL A 263 19.79 10.57 8.18
C VAL A 263 18.34 10.91 8.52
N ILE A 264 18.02 10.91 9.82
CA ILE A 264 16.66 11.19 10.31
C ILE A 264 16.57 12.48 11.12
N GLY A 265 17.70 13.08 11.49
CA GLY A 265 17.74 14.33 12.25
C GLY A 265 19.14 14.94 12.28
N ILE A 266 19.19 16.26 12.45
CA ILE A 266 20.42 17.05 12.44
C ILE A 266 20.40 17.98 13.67
N SER A 267 21.50 18.08 14.41
CA SER A 267 21.60 19.03 15.52
C SER A 267 21.60 20.49 15.05
N PRO A 268 21.25 21.46 15.93
CA PRO A 268 21.24 22.88 15.57
C PRO A 268 22.54 23.39 14.93
N ASP A 269 23.67 22.85 15.34
CA ASP A 269 25.01 23.22 14.87
C ASP A 269 25.50 22.38 13.68
N GLY A 270 24.71 21.41 13.21
CA GLY A 270 25.06 20.52 12.10
C GLY A 270 26.19 19.52 12.39
N ASN A 271 26.69 19.45 13.64
CA ASN A 271 27.81 18.58 14.00
C ASN A 271 27.41 17.20 14.51
N MET A 272 26.11 16.93 14.64
CA MET A 272 25.57 15.64 15.04
C MET A 272 24.43 15.23 14.12
N LEU A 273 24.45 13.96 13.73
CA LEU A 273 23.39 13.33 12.96
C LEU A 273 22.73 12.25 13.80
N SER A 274 21.41 12.19 13.72
CA SER A 274 20.63 11.02 14.08
C SER A 274 20.44 10.17 12.84
N LEU A 275 20.69 8.87 12.96
CA LEU A 275 20.65 7.89 11.89
C LEU A 275 19.59 6.84 12.19
N ALA A 276 18.92 6.35 11.17
CA ALA A 276 18.07 5.18 11.32
C ALA A 276 18.88 3.89 11.49
N ASN A 277 18.23 2.90 12.08
CA ASN A 277 18.74 1.59 12.42
C ASN A 277 19.82 1.60 13.50
N THR A 278 20.07 0.42 14.06
CA THR A 278 21.17 0.20 15.00
C THR A 278 22.48 -0.09 14.25
N TYR A 279 23.58 0.43 14.77
CA TYR A 279 24.94 0.18 14.29
C TYR A 279 25.61 -0.81 15.25
N MET A 280 25.59 -2.10 14.94
CA MET A 280 26.18 -3.14 15.77
C MET A 280 27.63 -3.45 15.35
N MET A 281 28.48 -3.82 16.30
CA MET A 281 29.90 -4.11 16.02
C MET A 281 30.11 -5.34 15.13
N ASP A 282 29.15 -6.26 15.11
CA ASP A 282 29.18 -7.46 14.25
C ASP A 282 28.66 -7.19 12.83
N GLY A 283 28.31 -5.94 12.51
CA GLY A 283 27.77 -5.54 11.21
C GLY A 283 26.27 -5.75 11.07
N SER A 284 25.60 -6.36 12.04
CA SER A 284 24.14 -6.53 12.02
C SER A 284 23.41 -5.20 12.27
N ALA A 285 22.17 -5.11 11.79
CA ALA A 285 21.29 -3.97 12.04
C ALA A 285 19.87 -4.45 12.36
N THR A 286 19.22 -3.76 13.29
CA THR A 286 17.79 -3.88 13.59
C THR A 286 17.14 -2.50 13.52
N ALA A 287 15.81 -2.46 13.49
CA ALA A 287 15.07 -1.22 13.68
C ALA A 287 15.50 -0.53 14.99
N GLY A 288 15.72 0.78 14.94
CA GLY A 288 16.24 1.57 16.03
C GLY A 288 16.80 2.90 15.55
N VAL A 289 17.47 3.63 16.44
CA VAL A 289 18.10 4.91 16.12
C VAL A 289 19.51 4.94 16.68
N ALA A 290 20.45 5.50 15.92
CA ALA A 290 21.82 5.77 16.36
C ALA A 290 22.18 7.24 16.19
N GLN A 291 23.26 7.68 16.83
CA GLN A 291 23.79 9.04 16.69
C GLN A 291 25.29 9.03 16.42
N THR A 292 25.74 9.95 15.56
CA THR A 292 27.15 10.22 15.30
C THR A 292 27.43 11.71 15.32
N TRP A 293 28.66 12.10 15.65
CA TRP A 293 29.08 13.49 15.72
C TRP A 293 30.50 13.69 15.20
N THR A 294 30.80 14.92 14.78
CA THR A 294 32.10 15.37 14.26
C THR A 294 32.65 16.57 15.06
N LYS A 295 33.92 16.93 14.87
CA LYS A 295 34.56 18.12 15.43
C LYS A 295 34.68 19.26 14.40
N ASN A 296 33.63 19.48 13.59
CA ASN A 296 33.57 20.46 12.50
C ASN A 296 34.48 20.18 11.28
N ASP A 297 34.95 18.95 11.11
CA ASP A 297 35.81 18.56 9.97
C ASP A 297 35.20 17.43 9.13
N LEU A 298 33.93 17.09 9.40
CA LEU A 298 33.19 15.97 8.80
C LEU A 298 33.86 14.60 9.03
N SER A 299 34.80 14.51 9.97
CA SER A 299 35.26 13.23 10.50
C SER A 299 34.23 12.70 11.51
N TRP A 300 33.31 11.86 11.02
CA TRP A 300 32.25 11.28 11.83
C TRP A 300 32.77 10.15 12.71
N ARG A 301 32.22 10.03 13.92
CA ARG A 301 32.53 8.92 14.83
C ARG A 301 31.67 7.70 14.54
N MET A 302 32.11 6.54 14.99
CA MET A 302 31.27 5.33 14.99
C MET A 302 29.95 5.64 15.71
N PRO A 303 28.79 5.40 15.06
CA PRO A 303 27.50 5.71 15.67
C PRO A 303 27.26 4.96 16.98
N VAL A 304 26.54 5.61 17.88
CA VAL A 304 26.13 5.05 19.17
C VAL A 304 24.62 4.86 19.17
N ASN A 305 24.17 3.63 19.44
CA ASN A 305 22.75 3.30 19.48
C ASN A 305 22.05 3.96 20.66
N LEU A 306 20.89 4.55 20.41
CA LEU A 306 20.01 5.10 21.42
C LEU A 306 19.15 3.98 22.04
N MET A 307 18.67 4.21 23.26
CA MET A 307 17.74 3.31 23.94
C MET A 307 16.31 3.61 23.51
N THR A 308 15.94 3.11 22.32
CA THR A 308 14.61 3.27 21.74
C THR A 308 13.71 2.07 22.03
N GLN A 309 12.99 2.12 23.15
CA GLN A 309 12.12 1.01 23.55
C GLN A 309 10.90 0.92 22.61
N GLY A 310 10.62 -0.28 22.08
CA GLY A 310 9.37 -0.54 21.36
C GLY A 310 9.32 -0.03 19.92
N ILE A 311 10.45 0.40 19.33
CA ILE A 311 10.56 0.55 17.87
C ILE A 311 10.67 -0.84 17.25
N ILE A 312 9.50 -1.38 16.90
CA ILE A 312 9.35 -2.70 16.30
C ILE A 312 8.29 -2.53 15.21
N THR A 313 8.51 -3.14 14.05
CA THR A 313 7.62 -3.02 12.89
C THR A 313 7.38 -4.38 12.26
N TYR A 314 6.14 -4.61 11.82
CA TYR A 314 5.75 -5.75 10.97
C TYR A 314 5.89 -5.42 9.49
N ASN A 315 6.24 -4.18 9.16
CA ASN A 315 6.56 -3.79 7.80
C ASN A 315 8.06 -3.88 7.57
N MET A 316 8.45 -4.20 6.34
CA MET A 316 9.86 -4.18 5.96
C MET A 316 10.43 -2.77 5.82
N PHE A 317 9.55 -1.78 5.64
CA PHE A 317 9.87 -0.38 5.57
C PHE A 317 9.50 0.30 6.87
N ALA A 318 10.29 1.30 7.24
CA ALA A 318 10.05 2.14 8.38
C ALA A 318 10.71 3.48 8.08
N GLU A 319 10.05 4.58 8.44
CA GLU A 319 10.56 5.92 8.19
C GLU A 319 10.54 6.70 9.50
N TYR A 320 11.66 7.35 9.81
CA TYR A 320 11.81 8.08 11.06
C TYR A 320 12.17 9.53 10.77
N TYR A 321 11.76 10.40 11.68
CA TYR A 321 12.19 11.79 11.73
C TYR A 321 12.43 12.19 13.18
N MET A 322 13.58 12.77 13.46
CA MET A 322 13.92 13.35 14.76
C MET A 322 14.06 14.86 14.62
N ASN A 323 13.33 15.60 15.46
CA ASN A 323 13.38 17.05 15.42
C ASN A 323 14.75 17.59 15.88
N THR A 324 15.04 18.84 15.54
CA THR A 324 16.33 19.50 15.79
C THR A 324 16.73 19.50 17.27
N ASP A 325 15.77 19.66 18.18
CA ASP A 325 15.99 19.64 19.63
C ASP A 325 16.19 18.23 20.21
N ARG A 326 15.93 17.19 19.41
CA ARG A 326 16.05 15.76 19.77
C ARG A 326 15.22 15.37 20.98
N ASN A 327 14.06 15.99 21.14
CA ASN A 327 13.07 15.64 22.16
C ASN A 327 11.85 14.92 21.57
N VAL A 328 11.67 14.95 20.26
CA VAL A 328 10.57 14.29 19.53
C VAL A 328 11.13 13.42 18.41
N LEU A 329 10.62 12.19 18.32
CA LEU A 329 10.90 11.21 17.28
C LEU A 329 9.56 10.77 16.68
N LEU A 330 9.33 11.10 15.42
CA LEU A 330 8.20 10.62 14.63
C LEU A 330 8.60 9.36 13.87
N LEU A 331 7.69 8.41 13.77
CA LEU A 331 7.93 7.08 13.24
C LEU A 331 6.74 6.64 12.40
N ALA A 332 6.96 6.21 11.17
CA ALA A 332 5.98 5.45 10.39
C ALA A 332 6.28 3.95 10.56
N LEU A 333 5.38 3.22 11.21
CA LEU A 333 5.56 1.80 11.58
C LEU A 333 4.28 1.01 11.34
N GLU A 334 4.40 -0.27 11.00
CA GLU A 334 3.28 -1.21 11.12
C GLU A 334 3.40 -1.95 12.44
N LYS A 335 2.40 -1.82 13.31
CA LYS A 335 2.36 -2.48 14.62
C LYS A 335 1.00 -3.12 14.85
N ALA A 336 0.87 -3.88 15.95
CA ALA A 336 -0.39 -4.52 16.31
C ALA A 336 -1.54 -3.52 16.52
N ASP A 337 -1.21 -2.33 17.00
CA ASP A 337 -2.11 -1.19 17.21
C ASP A 337 -2.27 -0.28 15.98
N SER A 338 -1.66 -0.59 14.84
CA SER A 338 -1.88 0.16 13.60
C SER A 338 -3.30 -0.01 13.08
N TYR A 339 -3.86 1.05 12.51
CA TYR A 339 -5.14 1.02 11.80
C TYR A 339 -4.97 0.43 10.40
N GLY A 340 -3.87 0.78 9.72
CA GLY A 340 -3.56 0.32 8.37
C GLY A 340 -2.27 -0.49 8.27
N LEU A 341 -1.52 -0.27 7.19
CA LEU A 341 -0.16 -0.78 7.04
C LEU A 341 0.75 0.00 8.00
N LYS A 342 1.40 1.06 7.53
CA LYS A 342 2.14 1.95 8.42
C LYS A 342 1.23 3.06 8.91
N ASP A 343 1.33 3.29 10.20
CA ASP A 343 0.74 4.42 10.91
C ASP A 343 1.86 5.33 11.41
N ILE A 344 1.57 6.62 11.58
CA ILE A 344 2.44 7.56 12.26
C ILE A 344 2.29 7.43 13.78
N TYR A 345 3.45 7.33 14.44
CA TYR A 345 3.64 7.32 15.88
C TYR A 345 4.57 8.45 16.32
N VAL A 346 4.49 8.83 17.59
CA VAL A 346 5.45 9.72 18.26
C VAL A 346 6.11 9.04 19.45
N SER A 347 7.40 9.28 19.64
CA SER A 347 8.19 8.92 20.81
C SER A 347 8.88 10.17 21.36
N PHE A 348 8.97 10.25 22.69
CA PHE A 348 9.56 11.39 23.38
C PHE A 348 10.88 11.01 24.01
N SER A 349 11.80 11.97 24.02
CA SER A 349 13.07 11.77 24.69
C SER A 349 12.98 12.06 26.18
N GLU A 350 13.52 11.16 27.00
CA GLU A 350 13.68 11.39 28.44
C GLU A 350 14.97 12.19 28.73
N ASN A 351 16.03 11.93 27.97
CA ASN A 351 17.35 12.52 28.19
C ASN A 351 18.25 12.54 26.93
N GLN A 352 17.67 12.54 25.73
CA GLN A 352 18.33 12.43 24.42
C GLN A 352 19.05 11.10 24.15
N VAL A 353 19.07 10.18 25.12
CA VAL A 353 19.62 8.82 24.98
C VAL A 353 18.52 7.76 25.12
N VAL A 354 17.59 7.96 26.06
CA VAL A 354 16.46 7.08 26.35
C VAL A 354 15.19 7.69 25.79
N TRP A 355 14.39 6.86 25.13
CA TRP A 355 13.17 7.25 24.44
C TRP A 355 11.99 6.40 24.87
N THR A 356 10.82 7.03 24.97
CA THR A 356 9.56 6.36 25.33
C THR A 356 9.10 5.40 24.22
N LYS A 357 8.17 4.51 24.55
CA LYS A 357 7.49 3.68 23.54
C LYS A 357 6.73 4.56 22.54
N PRO A 358 6.65 4.17 21.24
CA PRO A 358 5.88 4.91 20.25
C PRO A 358 4.37 4.93 20.58
N LEU A 359 3.79 6.13 20.64
CA LEU A 359 2.37 6.43 20.80
C LEU A 359 1.73 6.66 19.43
N ASN A 360 0.65 5.93 19.09
CA ASN A 360 -0.08 6.10 17.82
C ASN A 360 -0.79 7.47 17.80
N LEU A 361 -0.70 8.21 16.68
CA LEU A 361 -1.29 9.56 16.56
C LEU A 361 -2.82 9.56 16.33
N GLY A 362 -3.45 8.39 16.20
CA GLY A 362 -4.90 8.24 16.09
C GLY A 362 -5.46 8.41 14.68
N LEU A 363 -6.76 8.13 14.53
CA LEU A 363 -7.48 8.09 13.24
C LEU A 363 -7.60 9.44 12.52
N THR A 364 -7.24 10.55 13.18
CA THR A 364 -7.19 11.86 12.50
C THR A 364 -5.99 11.95 11.56
N ILE A 365 -4.86 11.36 11.95
CA ILE A 365 -3.63 11.34 11.15
C ILE A 365 -3.55 10.03 10.35
N ASN A 366 -3.85 8.91 11.01
CA ASN A 366 -3.71 7.57 10.45
C ASN A 366 -5.02 7.08 9.83
N SER A 367 -4.92 6.34 8.74
CA SER A 367 -6.02 5.71 8.03
C SER A 367 -5.90 4.18 8.09
N VAL A 368 -6.77 3.46 7.39
CA VAL A 368 -6.59 2.01 7.20
C VAL A 368 -5.60 1.67 6.07
N SER A 369 -5.00 2.69 5.47
CA SER A 369 -4.03 2.56 4.39
C SER A 369 -2.60 2.79 4.90
N ASN A 370 -1.75 3.52 4.19
CA ASN A 370 -0.33 3.63 4.48
C ASN A 370 0.08 5.09 4.65
N GLU A 371 0.34 5.49 5.90
CA GLU A 371 0.94 6.77 6.24
C GLU A 371 2.46 6.65 6.40
N MET A 372 3.20 7.61 5.84
CA MET A 372 4.67 7.57 5.84
C MET A 372 5.32 8.95 5.88
N ALA A 373 6.66 8.91 5.93
CA ALA A 373 7.54 10.08 5.80
C ALA A 373 7.13 11.29 6.66
N PRO A 374 6.95 11.10 7.98
CA PRO A 374 6.55 12.19 8.85
C PRO A 374 7.68 13.23 8.97
N PHE A 375 7.31 14.50 9.01
CA PHE A 375 8.21 15.63 9.26
C PHE A 375 7.51 16.63 10.17
N LEU A 376 8.22 17.13 11.18
CA LEU A 376 7.72 18.16 12.08
C LEU A 376 8.31 19.51 11.70
N SER A 377 7.50 20.57 11.66
CA SER A 377 8.02 21.92 11.51
C SER A 377 9.02 22.28 12.62
N PRO A 378 9.96 23.22 12.36
CA PRO A 378 10.95 23.65 13.36
C PRO A 378 10.35 24.11 14.70
N ASP A 379 9.16 24.73 14.67
CA ASP A 379 8.43 25.18 15.85
C ASP A 379 7.58 24.09 16.54
N GLY A 380 7.51 22.89 15.95
CA GLY A 380 6.75 21.76 16.50
C GLY A 380 5.23 21.87 16.39
N THR A 381 4.70 22.77 15.55
CA THR A 381 3.25 23.01 15.44
C THR A 381 2.60 22.30 14.25
N LEU A 382 3.35 22.00 13.19
CA LEU A 382 2.88 21.36 11.96
C LEU A 382 3.47 19.97 11.81
N LEU A 383 2.61 18.99 11.55
CA LEU A 383 2.99 17.67 11.10
C LEU A 383 2.75 17.58 9.59
N PHE A 384 3.81 17.32 8.84
CA PHE A 384 3.75 16.92 7.45
C PHE A 384 3.91 15.41 7.37
N PHE A 385 3.15 14.76 6.48
CA PHE A 385 3.24 13.32 6.25
C PHE A 385 2.65 13.00 4.88
N SER A 386 2.94 11.81 4.37
CA SER A 386 2.32 11.30 3.15
C SER A 386 1.31 10.19 3.44
N SER A 387 0.24 10.13 2.65
CA SER A 387 -0.77 9.06 2.74
C SER A 387 -1.35 8.72 1.36
N ASP A 388 -1.71 7.45 1.19
CA ASP A 388 -2.54 6.91 0.09
C ASP A 388 -3.97 6.56 0.52
N GLY A 389 -4.31 6.85 1.79
CA GLY A 389 -5.63 6.63 2.36
C GLY A 389 -6.48 7.88 2.50
N LEU A 390 -5.98 9.03 2.07
CA LEU A 390 -6.62 10.34 2.15
C LEU A 390 -6.91 10.94 0.75
N PRO A 391 -7.90 11.85 0.61
CA PRO A 391 -8.27 12.42 -0.68
C PRO A 391 -7.11 13.17 -1.34
N GLY A 392 -6.68 12.68 -2.50
CA GLY A 392 -5.45 13.13 -3.15
C GLY A 392 -5.39 12.85 -4.65
N TYR A 393 -4.21 13.10 -5.21
CA TYR A 393 -3.94 13.09 -6.64
C TYR A 393 -3.28 11.78 -7.10
N GLY A 394 -2.39 11.19 -6.31
CA GLY A 394 -1.51 10.10 -6.77
C GLY A 394 -1.41 8.87 -5.85
N GLU A 395 -0.27 8.17 -5.96
CA GLU A 395 0.10 6.98 -5.18
C GLU A 395 0.42 7.30 -3.72
N GLN A 396 0.94 8.50 -3.46
CA GLN A 396 1.15 9.05 -2.12
C GLN A 396 1.12 10.57 -2.25
N ASP A 397 0.32 11.24 -1.43
CA ASP A 397 0.22 12.69 -1.43
C ASP A 397 0.75 13.24 -0.11
N ILE A 398 1.39 14.42 -0.13
CA ILE A 398 1.83 15.10 1.09
C ILE A 398 0.68 15.95 1.67
N TYR A 399 0.44 15.79 2.97
CA TYR A 399 -0.53 16.52 3.77
C TYR A 399 0.17 17.28 4.90
N VAL A 400 -0.54 18.28 5.45
CA VAL A 400 -0.18 18.99 6.68
C VAL A 400 -1.33 18.95 7.68
N SER A 401 -1.00 18.80 8.95
CA SER A 401 -1.95 18.90 10.07
C SER A 401 -1.37 19.72 11.22
N TYR A 402 -2.26 20.40 11.95
CA TYR A 402 -1.92 21.28 13.07
C TYR A 402 -2.03 20.55 14.39
N ARG A 403 -1.03 20.71 15.25
CA ARG A 403 -1.07 20.20 16.62
C ARG A 403 -2.04 21.06 17.44
N LEU A 404 -3.10 20.46 17.98
CA LEU A 404 -4.15 21.19 18.69
C LEU A 404 -3.92 21.25 20.21
N ASP A 405 -3.10 20.35 20.75
CA ASP A 405 -2.73 20.35 22.16
C ASP A 405 -1.38 19.66 22.42
N GLU A 406 -0.99 19.58 23.69
CA GLU A 406 0.25 18.93 24.12
C GLU A 406 0.16 17.39 24.21
N THR A 407 -0.99 16.78 23.95
CA THR A 407 -1.18 15.33 24.06
C THR A 407 -0.64 14.56 22.87
N TRP A 408 -0.43 15.23 21.73
CA TRP A 408 -0.06 14.64 20.43
C TRP A 408 -1.09 13.68 19.83
N THR A 409 -2.26 13.54 20.45
CA THR A 409 -3.38 12.73 19.92
C THR A 409 -4.50 13.58 19.34
N LYS A 410 -4.41 14.91 19.47
CA LYS A 410 -5.36 15.85 18.88
C LYS A 410 -4.67 16.71 17.83
N TRP A 411 -5.00 16.40 16.59
CA TRP A 411 -4.53 17.09 15.40
C TRP A 411 -5.73 17.65 14.64
N SER A 412 -5.52 18.66 13.81
CA SER A 412 -6.55 19.08 12.86
C SER A 412 -6.77 17.99 11.81
N LYS A 413 -7.87 18.10 11.06
CA LYS A 413 -8.00 17.34 9.81
C LYS A 413 -6.79 17.61 8.90
N PRO A 414 -6.21 16.59 8.24
CA PRO A 414 -5.14 16.77 7.27
C PRO A 414 -5.59 17.61 6.07
N GLU A 415 -4.77 18.59 5.70
CA GLU A 415 -4.93 19.43 4.51
C GLU A 415 -3.87 19.03 3.47
N ASN A 416 -4.27 18.74 2.23
CA ASN A 416 -3.37 18.38 1.13
C ASN A 416 -2.53 19.61 0.70
N LEU A 417 -1.25 19.43 0.37
CA LEU A 417 -0.38 20.54 -0.08
C LEU A 417 -0.70 21.09 -1.48
N GLY A 418 -1.66 20.49 -2.17
CA GLY A 418 -2.21 20.95 -3.43
C GLY A 418 -1.33 20.60 -4.64
N PRO A 419 -1.81 20.88 -5.86
CA PRO A 419 -1.26 20.35 -7.10
C PRO A 419 0.08 21.00 -7.52
N LYS A 420 0.58 21.96 -6.74
CA LYS A 420 1.93 22.50 -6.91
C LYS A 420 2.98 21.58 -6.31
N VAL A 421 2.60 20.83 -5.26
CA VAL A 421 3.44 19.88 -4.55
C VAL A 421 3.05 18.46 -4.90
N ASN A 422 1.78 18.09 -4.89
CA ASN A 422 1.33 16.73 -5.21
C ASN A 422 1.01 16.59 -6.70
N SER A 423 1.25 15.41 -7.28
CA SER A 423 0.91 15.02 -8.64
C SER A 423 0.15 13.68 -8.63
N ASP A 424 -0.03 13.06 -9.79
CA ASP A 424 -0.56 11.70 -9.93
C ASP A 424 0.43 10.60 -9.49
N GLY A 425 1.62 10.97 -9.04
CA GLY A 425 2.70 10.07 -8.66
C GLY A 425 2.82 9.85 -7.16
N PHE A 426 4.04 9.56 -6.72
CA PHE A 426 4.42 9.39 -5.33
C PHE A 426 5.10 10.66 -4.85
N GLU A 427 4.54 11.33 -3.85
CA GLU A 427 5.16 12.45 -3.14
C GLU A 427 5.36 12.15 -1.66
N ALA A 428 6.61 12.27 -1.20
CA ALA A 428 6.95 12.04 0.20
C ALA A 428 8.18 12.81 0.67
N TYR A 429 8.51 12.63 1.95
CA TYR A 429 9.73 13.15 2.59
C TYR A 429 9.86 14.67 2.49
N PHE A 430 8.77 15.38 2.80
CA PHE A 430 8.76 16.83 2.85
C PHE A 430 9.70 17.35 3.95
N THR A 431 10.51 18.35 3.64
CA THR A 431 11.37 19.02 4.62
C THR A 431 11.56 20.49 4.26
N TYR A 432 11.78 21.33 5.28
CA TYR A 432 12.23 22.69 5.11
C TYR A 432 13.02 23.16 6.35
N SER A 433 13.66 24.31 6.23
CA SER A 433 14.29 25.03 7.34
C SER A 433 13.87 26.50 7.30
N ASP A 434 13.73 27.13 8.46
CA ASP A 434 13.45 28.58 8.58
C ASP A 434 14.54 29.45 7.95
N SER A 435 15.73 28.89 7.73
CA SER A 435 16.86 29.59 7.09
C SER A 435 16.81 29.55 5.55
N ASN A 436 15.86 28.83 4.94
CA ASN A 436 15.81 28.60 3.49
C ASN A 436 14.48 29.03 2.85
N ASP A 437 14.58 29.60 1.64
CA ASP A 437 13.43 29.99 0.82
C ASP A 437 12.78 28.80 0.08
N TYR A 438 13.19 27.57 0.36
CA TYR A 438 12.74 26.36 -0.34
C TYR A 438 12.38 25.25 0.63
N ALA A 439 11.31 24.52 0.29
CA ALA A 439 11.07 23.18 0.79
C ALA A 439 11.59 22.15 -0.22
N TYR A 440 11.93 20.96 0.27
CA TYR A 440 12.41 19.82 -0.50
C TYR A 440 11.53 18.62 -0.24
N PHE A 441 11.38 17.77 -1.24
CA PHE A 441 10.60 16.54 -1.15
C PHE A 441 11.01 15.60 -2.27
N THR A 442 10.57 14.35 -2.16
CA THR A 442 10.78 13.31 -3.16
C THR A 442 9.53 13.19 -4.03
N SER A 443 9.70 13.03 -5.35
CA SER A 443 8.58 12.86 -6.28
C SER A 443 8.91 11.94 -7.46
N THR A 444 7.90 11.24 -7.97
CA THR A 444 7.95 10.47 -9.24
C THR A 444 7.21 11.15 -10.40
N ARG A 445 6.86 12.44 -10.28
CA ARG A 445 5.99 13.18 -11.23
C ARG A 445 6.44 13.23 -12.70
N ASP A 446 7.73 13.03 -12.99
CA ASP A 446 8.29 13.20 -14.34
C ASP A 446 8.46 11.86 -15.11
N GLU A 447 7.66 10.84 -14.80
CA GLU A 447 7.61 9.51 -15.47
C GLU A 447 8.93 8.70 -15.43
N TYR A 448 9.93 9.12 -14.66
CA TYR A 448 11.09 8.28 -14.37
C TYR A 448 10.69 7.21 -13.35
N PHE A 449 11.11 5.96 -13.60
CA PHE A 449 10.78 4.83 -12.74
C PHE A 449 11.31 4.99 -11.30
N ASN A 450 12.33 5.83 -11.11
CA ASN A 450 12.96 6.08 -9.83
C ASN A 450 12.56 7.45 -9.27
N PRO A 451 12.29 7.54 -7.96
CA PRO A 451 11.97 8.80 -7.31
C PRO A 451 13.17 9.75 -7.28
N ASP A 452 12.89 11.03 -7.53
CA ASP A 452 13.87 12.13 -7.58
C ASP A 452 13.60 13.16 -6.47
N ILE A 453 14.61 13.96 -6.14
CA ILE A 453 14.44 15.13 -5.25
C ILE A 453 13.97 16.34 -6.05
N TYR A 454 12.93 16.98 -5.53
CA TYR A 454 12.39 18.26 -5.98
C TYR A 454 12.53 19.30 -4.88
N ARG A 455 12.55 20.56 -5.31
CA ARG A 455 12.39 21.71 -4.43
C ARG A 455 11.22 22.56 -4.88
N ILE A 456 10.62 23.28 -3.94
CA ILE A 456 9.59 24.27 -4.24
C ILE A 456 9.82 25.55 -3.44
N PRO A 457 9.79 26.73 -4.08
CA PRO A 457 9.97 27.98 -3.34
C PRO A 457 8.83 28.23 -2.35
N LEU A 458 9.16 28.58 -1.12
CA LEU A 458 8.23 28.96 -0.06
C LEU A 458 7.92 30.45 -0.15
N LYS A 459 6.64 30.83 -0.01
CA LYS A 459 6.24 32.24 0.09
C LYS A 459 6.25 32.70 1.53
N GLU A 460 5.42 32.09 2.34
CA GLU A 460 5.28 32.29 3.78
C GLU A 460 4.89 30.94 4.39
N ILE A 461 5.53 30.57 5.49
CA ILE A 461 5.03 29.56 6.40
C ILE A 461 4.49 30.34 7.61
N PRO A 462 3.22 30.19 7.97
CA PRO A 462 2.63 30.98 9.04
C PRO A 462 3.27 30.55 10.35
N VAL A 463 3.91 31.50 11.03
CA VAL A 463 4.19 31.38 12.47
C VAL A 463 2.84 31.45 13.15
N ILE A 464 2.29 30.30 13.55
CA ILE A 464 1.03 30.27 14.28
C ILE A 464 1.30 30.82 15.67
N LYS A 465 0.83 32.04 15.92
CA LYS A 465 0.72 32.56 17.28
C LYS A 465 -0.41 31.80 17.97
N GLU A 466 -0.13 31.28 19.17
CA GLU A 466 -1.04 30.47 20.01
C GLU A 466 -2.47 31.03 20.09
N ASP A 467 -2.66 32.35 19.91
CA ASP A 467 -3.94 33.06 20.01
C ASP A 467 -4.92 32.87 18.83
N THR A 468 -4.59 32.11 17.77
CA THR A 468 -5.45 32.02 16.56
C THR A 468 -6.10 30.67 16.29
N VAL A 469 -5.99 29.70 17.21
CA VAL A 469 -6.78 28.47 17.12
C VAL A 469 -8.21 28.79 17.54
N VAL A 470 -9.08 29.11 16.58
CA VAL A 470 -10.52 29.06 16.79
C VAL A 470 -10.87 27.59 16.96
N ILE A 471 -10.96 27.14 18.21
CA ILE A 471 -11.65 25.90 18.54
C ILE A 471 -13.08 26.12 18.08
N ILE A 472 -13.45 25.53 16.94
CA ILE A 472 -14.86 25.37 16.61
C ILE A 472 -15.33 24.29 17.58
N GLU A 473 -15.76 24.71 18.77
CA GLU A 473 -16.54 23.85 19.64
C GLU A 473 -17.79 23.49 18.83
N GLU A 474 -17.83 22.27 18.29
CA GLU A 474 -19.11 21.65 17.99
C GLU A 474 -19.97 21.77 19.26
N PRO A 475 -21.25 22.14 19.13
CA PRO A 475 -22.07 22.45 20.30
C PRO A 475 -22.10 21.23 21.22
N VAL A 476 -21.43 21.37 22.36
CA VAL A 476 -21.56 20.43 23.47
C VAL A 476 -23.01 20.53 23.92
N VAL A 477 -23.79 19.52 23.55
CA VAL A 477 -25.14 19.33 24.10
C VAL A 477 -24.96 19.08 25.59
N GLU A 478 -25.39 20.03 26.43
CA GLU A 478 -25.56 19.81 27.86
C GLU A 478 -26.49 18.61 28.05
N LEU A 479 -25.92 17.45 28.37
CA LEU A 479 -26.65 16.30 28.84
C LEU A 479 -27.18 16.64 30.23
N LYS A 480 -28.46 17.00 30.30
CA LYS A 480 -29.20 16.97 31.57
C LYS A 480 -29.12 15.56 32.14
N GLU A 481 -28.62 15.44 33.36
CA GLU A 481 -28.70 14.21 34.15
C GLU A 481 -30.15 13.72 34.21
N ILE A 482 -30.40 12.59 33.57
CA ILE A 482 -31.65 11.83 33.67
C ILE A 482 -31.32 10.55 34.45
N SER A 483 -32.20 10.21 35.38
CA SER A 483 -32.06 9.17 36.40
C SER A 483 -31.73 7.78 35.87
N THR A 484 -30.93 7.07 36.65
CA THR A 484 -30.18 5.83 36.40
C THR A 484 -30.98 4.52 36.28
N GLU A 485 -32.12 4.50 35.61
CA GLU A 485 -32.82 3.23 35.30
C GLU A 485 -33.22 3.23 33.82
N ASP A 486 -32.62 2.30 33.07
CA ASP A 486 -32.73 2.05 31.62
C ASP A 486 -31.84 2.92 30.68
N GLU A 487 -30.51 2.68 30.72
CA GLU A 487 -29.60 3.04 29.62
C GLU A 487 -29.55 1.95 28.54
N PRO A 488 -29.68 2.29 27.25
CA PRO A 488 -29.23 1.43 26.15
C PRO A 488 -27.71 1.53 26.01
N GLU A 489 -27.02 0.38 25.98
CA GLU A 489 -25.57 0.30 25.74
C GLU A 489 -25.16 1.06 24.47
N ILE A 490 -24.16 1.94 24.61
CA ILE A 490 -23.43 2.55 23.48
C ILE A 490 -22.47 1.49 22.91
N PRO A 491 -22.66 0.99 21.67
CA PRO A 491 -21.72 0.04 21.09
C PRO A 491 -20.48 0.80 20.60
N GLY A 492 -19.33 0.55 21.21
CA GLY A 492 -18.03 0.98 20.65
C GLY A 492 -17.07 1.70 21.59
N GLN A 493 -17.42 1.90 22.86
CA GLN A 493 -16.49 2.45 23.86
C GLN A 493 -16.32 1.51 25.05
N LYS A 494 -16.08 0.23 24.76
CA LYS A 494 -15.17 -0.54 25.60
C LYS A 494 -13.80 -0.35 24.97
N GLU A 495 -12.80 -0.04 25.79
CA GLU A 495 -11.44 -0.48 25.48
C GLU A 495 -11.60 -1.90 24.93
N VAL A 496 -11.27 -2.07 23.66
CA VAL A 496 -11.13 -3.41 23.13
C VAL A 496 -9.96 -3.94 23.94
N ASP A 497 -10.25 -4.63 25.04
CA ASP A 497 -9.44 -5.75 25.46
C ASP A 497 -9.38 -6.58 24.19
N VAL A 498 -8.32 -6.35 23.41
CA VAL A 498 -7.93 -7.24 22.34
C VAL A 498 -7.65 -8.51 23.13
N GLU A 499 -8.65 -9.37 23.21
CA GLU A 499 -8.44 -10.76 23.52
C GLU A 499 -7.52 -11.20 22.40
N LEU A 500 -6.21 -11.07 22.65
CA LEU A 500 -5.16 -11.54 21.77
C LEU A 500 -5.46 -13.02 21.65
N THR A 501 -6.16 -13.38 20.59
CA THR A 501 -6.33 -14.78 20.22
C THR A 501 -4.92 -15.37 20.25
N ASN A 502 -4.79 -16.63 20.67
CA ASN A 502 -3.47 -17.28 20.69
C ASN A 502 -2.89 -17.51 19.28
N ASP A 503 -3.40 -16.80 18.29
CA ASP A 503 -3.00 -16.83 16.90
C ASP A 503 -1.66 -16.11 16.76
N TYR A 504 -0.78 -16.76 16.01
CA TYR A 504 0.48 -16.22 15.58
C TYR A 504 0.32 -15.62 14.17
N LEU A 505 1.16 -14.67 13.78
CA LEU A 505 1.10 -14.04 12.46
C LEU A 505 2.34 -14.40 11.64
N LEU A 506 2.14 -15.03 10.48
CA LEU A 506 3.15 -15.19 9.44
C LEU A 506 2.98 -14.05 8.43
N PHE A 507 4.06 -13.36 8.07
CA PHE A 507 4.00 -12.27 7.08
C PHE A 507 5.29 -12.19 6.28
N GLY A 508 5.29 -11.44 5.20
CA GLY A 508 6.50 -11.15 4.43
C GLY A 508 6.22 -10.55 3.07
N THR A 509 7.26 -10.53 2.25
CA THR A 509 7.25 -9.89 0.94
C THR A 509 7.78 -10.87 -0.10
N VAL A 510 7.28 -10.76 -1.33
CA VAL A 510 7.80 -11.52 -2.47
C VAL A 510 8.67 -10.59 -3.30
N PHE A 511 9.87 -11.02 -3.66
CA PHE A 511 10.87 -10.24 -4.38
C PHE A 511 11.26 -10.90 -5.71
N ASP A 512 11.67 -10.07 -6.66
CA ASP A 512 12.49 -10.52 -7.79
C ASP A 512 13.88 -10.91 -7.25
N ALA A 513 14.38 -12.10 -7.56
CA ALA A 513 15.66 -12.57 -7.05
C ALA A 513 16.88 -11.83 -7.61
N GLY A 514 16.76 -11.20 -8.78
CA GLY A 514 17.85 -10.47 -9.43
C GLY A 514 17.90 -8.99 -9.05
N THR A 515 16.74 -8.36 -8.95
CA THR A 515 16.61 -6.92 -8.65
C THR A 515 16.29 -6.64 -7.18
N GLU A 516 15.88 -7.64 -6.40
CA GLU A 516 15.37 -7.50 -5.02
C GLU A 516 14.19 -6.52 -4.91
N LEU A 517 13.50 -6.23 -6.03
CA LEU A 517 12.30 -5.39 -6.02
C LEU A 517 11.09 -6.19 -5.54
N PRO A 518 10.27 -5.63 -4.63
CA PRO A 518 9.07 -6.28 -4.15
C PRO A 518 8.01 -6.35 -5.26
N MET A 519 7.24 -7.43 -5.29
CA MET A 519 6.29 -7.72 -6.35
C MET A 519 5.04 -8.40 -5.83
N GLU A 520 3.98 -8.28 -6.62
CA GLU A 520 2.76 -9.04 -6.36
C GLU A 520 2.87 -10.49 -6.83
N ALA A 521 2.37 -11.45 -6.04
CA ALA A 521 2.36 -12.86 -6.38
C ALA A 521 1.20 -13.62 -5.71
N HIS A 522 0.91 -14.81 -6.23
CA HIS A 522 0.02 -15.77 -5.61
C HIS A 522 0.83 -16.70 -4.70
N ILE A 523 0.47 -16.75 -3.41
CA ILE A 523 1.13 -17.61 -2.42
C ILE A 523 0.15 -18.66 -1.94
N ILE A 524 0.53 -19.93 -2.06
CA ILE A 524 -0.30 -21.07 -1.66
C ILE A 524 0.34 -21.72 -0.44
N PHE A 525 -0.35 -21.69 0.70
CA PHE A 525 0.08 -22.34 1.94
C PHE A 525 -0.64 -23.66 2.12
N ARG A 526 0.10 -24.78 2.25
CA ARG A 526 -0.44 -26.12 2.50
C ARG A 526 0.10 -26.70 3.80
N MET A 527 -0.77 -27.08 4.74
CA MET A 527 -0.35 -27.68 6.01
C MET A 527 0.03 -29.15 5.84
N ASN A 528 1.12 -29.57 6.48
CA ASN A 528 1.60 -30.95 6.39
C ASN A 528 0.77 -31.97 7.20
N ASP A 529 -0.06 -31.54 8.16
CA ASP A 529 -0.75 -32.44 9.09
C ASP A 529 -2.29 -32.28 9.09
N TYR A 530 -2.93 -33.37 8.66
CA TYR A 530 -4.29 -33.84 9.00
C TYR A 530 -5.53 -33.30 8.28
N ILE A 531 -5.51 -32.19 7.54
CA ILE A 531 -6.61 -31.80 6.64
C ILE A 531 -5.99 -31.07 5.44
N ASP A 532 -6.38 -31.46 4.22
CA ASP A 532 -5.94 -30.86 2.96
C ASP A 532 -6.60 -29.47 2.79
N THR A 533 -6.15 -28.50 3.58
CA THR A 533 -6.53 -27.10 3.45
C THR A 533 -5.39 -26.34 2.81
N SER A 534 -5.59 -25.92 1.56
CA SER A 534 -4.78 -24.90 0.90
C SER A 534 -5.43 -23.53 1.11
N GLU A 535 -4.61 -22.51 1.38
CA GLU A 535 -5.04 -21.12 1.39
C GLU A 535 -4.18 -20.34 0.40
N THR A 536 -4.83 -19.65 -0.53
CA THR A 536 -4.18 -18.77 -1.50
C THR A 536 -4.30 -17.34 -1.02
N ILE A 537 -3.16 -16.66 -0.89
CA ILE A 537 -3.07 -15.27 -0.48
C ILE A 537 -2.49 -14.48 -1.65
N ASN A 538 -3.15 -13.38 -2.00
CA ASN A 538 -2.58 -12.37 -2.87
C ASN A 538 -1.81 -11.38 -2.00
N THR A 539 -0.61 -11.02 -2.43
CA THR A 539 0.14 -9.93 -1.81
C THR A 539 -0.58 -8.61 -2.05
N LEU A 540 -1.07 -7.96 -1.00
CA LEU A 540 -1.64 -6.61 -1.04
C LEU A 540 -0.52 -5.60 -0.76
N ASN A 541 -0.38 -4.56 -1.58
CA ASN A 541 0.74 -3.61 -1.50
C ASN A 541 2.11 -4.33 -1.42
N LYS A 542 2.25 -5.40 -2.22
CA LYS A 542 3.45 -6.26 -2.33
C LYS A 542 3.82 -7.05 -1.07
N ASN A 543 2.97 -7.04 -0.04
CA ASN A 543 3.17 -7.80 1.21
C ASN A 543 2.06 -8.83 1.41
N TYR A 544 2.36 -9.92 2.12
CA TYR A 544 1.37 -10.91 2.53
C TYR A 544 1.34 -11.08 4.05
N ARG A 545 0.18 -11.49 4.56
CA ARG A 545 -0.06 -11.76 5.98
C ARG A 545 -1.01 -12.95 6.11
N LYS A 546 -0.67 -13.88 7.02
CA LYS A 546 -1.38 -15.13 7.27
C LYS A 546 -1.46 -15.39 8.77
N LYS A 547 -2.67 -15.55 9.29
CA LYS A 547 -2.90 -16.01 10.67
C LYS A 547 -2.57 -17.51 10.77
N ILE A 548 -1.94 -17.92 11.87
CA ILE A 548 -1.50 -19.30 12.11
C ILE A 548 -1.74 -19.70 13.57
N THR A 549 -1.97 -20.98 13.86
CA THR A 549 -2.33 -21.47 15.21
C THR A 549 -1.25 -22.38 15.79
N GLY A 550 -0.21 -21.78 16.38
CA GLY A 550 0.88 -22.51 17.05
C GLY A 550 1.91 -23.08 16.09
N ASN A 551 2.68 -24.07 16.56
CA ASN A 551 3.77 -24.64 15.77
C ASN A 551 3.21 -25.36 14.54
N VAL A 552 3.60 -24.89 13.36
CA VAL A 552 3.07 -25.36 12.08
C VAL A 552 4.18 -25.45 11.05
N SER A 553 4.05 -26.41 10.13
CA SER A 553 4.90 -26.49 8.95
C SER A 553 4.04 -26.41 7.70
N TYR A 554 4.35 -25.44 6.85
CA TYR A 554 3.71 -25.27 5.55
C TYR A 554 4.64 -25.71 4.43
N ASN A 555 4.09 -26.37 3.41
CA ASN A 555 4.67 -26.35 2.07
C ASN A 555 4.10 -25.12 1.37
N VAL A 556 4.96 -24.17 1.04
CA VAL A 556 4.58 -22.91 0.40
C VAL A 556 4.99 -22.94 -1.05
N THR A 557 4.03 -22.68 -1.94
CA THR A 557 4.26 -22.48 -3.37
C THR A 557 4.00 -21.01 -3.71
N VAL A 558 4.91 -20.36 -4.41
CA VAL A 558 4.74 -18.98 -4.89
C VAL A 558 4.74 -18.98 -6.42
N ILE A 559 3.70 -18.40 -7.01
CA ILE A 559 3.48 -18.36 -8.46
C ILE A 559 3.26 -16.90 -8.90
N LYS A 560 3.97 -16.50 -9.96
CA LYS A 560 3.82 -15.20 -10.62
C LYS A 560 4.09 -15.33 -12.12
N GLU A 561 3.33 -14.59 -12.93
CA GLU A 561 3.56 -14.49 -14.38
C GLU A 561 4.98 -13.96 -14.66
N GLY A 562 5.72 -14.66 -15.53
CA GLY A 562 7.09 -14.34 -15.91
C GLY A 562 8.18 -14.93 -15.00
N TYR A 563 7.82 -15.65 -13.93
CA TYR A 563 8.76 -16.18 -12.93
C TYR A 563 8.63 -17.69 -12.74
N LEU A 564 9.74 -18.36 -12.44
CA LEU A 564 9.79 -19.78 -12.13
C LEU A 564 9.00 -20.07 -10.84
N ILE A 565 8.42 -21.27 -10.75
CA ILE A 565 7.76 -21.76 -9.54
C ILE A 565 8.78 -21.78 -8.39
N HIS A 566 8.42 -21.18 -7.25
CA HIS A 566 9.20 -21.26 -6.03
C HIS A 566 8.47 -22.13 -4.99
N GLU A 567 9.14 -23.15 -4.48
CA GLU A 567 8.61 -24.04 -3.44
C GLU A 567 9.54 -24.06 -2.22
N GLN A 568 8.97 -23.85 -1.03
CA GLN A 568 9.72 -23.83 0.23
C GLN A 568 8.92 -24.46 1.37
N ILE A 569 9.60 -25.24 2.21
CA ILE A 569 9.04 -25.67 3.50
C ILE A 569 9.29 -24.57 4.52
N VAL A 570 8.21 -24.01 5.07
CA VAL A 570 8.25 -23.01 6.14
C VAL A 570 7.83 -23.67 7.44
N THR A 571 8.81 -23.97 8.28
CA THR A 571 8.60 -24.54 9.61
C THR A 571 8.67 -23.44 10.66
N ILE A 572 7.64 -23.38 11.50
CA ILE A 572 7.48 -22.37 12.54
C ILE A 572 7.43 -23.10 13.88
N THR A 573 8.56 -23.12 14.59
CA THR A 573 8.74 -23.84 15.86
C THR A 573 9.05 -22.95 17.04
N ASP A 574 9.58 -21.75 16.78
CA ASP A 574 10.04 -20.79 17.78
C ASP A 574 9.42 -19.42 17.52
N PHE A 575 8.45 -19.06 18.35
CA PHE A 575 7.86 -17.73 18.30
C PHE A 575 8.62 -16.76 19.19
N ASN A 576 8.84 -15.55 18.68
CA ASN A 576 9.30 -14.46 19.53
C ASN A 576 8.20 -14.06 20.53
N ALA A 577 8.54 -13.23 21.52
CA ALA A 577 7.59 -12.77 22.55
C ALA A 577 6.32 -12.06 21.98
N GLN A 578 6.30 -11.76 20.68
CA GLN A 578 5.23 -11.06 19.98
C GLN A 578 4.37 -11.96 19.11
N LYS A 579 4.60 -13.27 19.11
CA LYS A 579 3.82 -14.24 18.34
C LYS A 579 3.83 -14.00 16.82
N VAL A 580 4.89 -13.41 16.25
CA VAL A 580 4.97 -13.14 14.80
C VAL A 580 6.21 -13.76 14.15
N LYS A 581 6.13 -14.09 12.86
CA LYS A 581 7.24 -14.61 12.05
C LYS A 581 7.24 -13.96 10.66
N ARG A 582 8.39 -13.43 10.24
CA ARG A 582 8.61 -12.97 8.88
C ARG A 582 9.25 -14.05 8.01
N VAL A 583 8.73 -14.25 6.79
CA VAL A 583 9.28 -15.13 5.76
C VAL A 583 9.14 -14.46 4.40
N ASP A 584 10.26 -14.14 3.76
CA ASP A 584 10.27 -13.53 2.43
C ASP A 584 10.60 -14.57 1.36
N PHE A 585 10.01 -14.41 0.17
CA PHE A 585 10.25 -15.30 -0.98
C PHE A 585 10.96 -14.55 -2.10
N ARG A 586 11.86 -15.22 -2.81
CA ARG A 586 12.59 -14.67 -3.97
C ARG A 586 12.31 -15.53 -5.19
N LEU A 587 11.74 -14.90 -6.22
CA LEU A 587 11.33 -15.53 -7.47
C LEU A 587 12.36 -15.24 -8.56
N GLU A 588 12.74 -16.29 -9.29
CA GLU A 588 13.68 -16.19 -10.41
C GLU A 588 12.91 -15.93 -11.72
N PRO A 589 13.26 -14.89 -12.51
CA PRO A 589 12.65 -14.66 -13.82
C PRO A 589 12.86 -15.84 -14.77
N ILE A 590 11.85 -16.14 -15.57
CA ILE A 590 11.91 -17.23 -16.55
C ILE A 590 12.88 -16.89 -17.67
N LYS A 591 13.81 -17.80 -17.95
CA LYS A 591 14.73 -17.73 -19.09
C LYS A 591 14.63 -19.00 -19.91
N LYS A 592 14.77 -18.86 -21.23
CA LYS A 592 14.79 -20.00 -22.15
C LYS A 592 15.96 -20.93 -21.81
N GLY A 593 15.66 -22.22 -21.70
CA GLY A 593 16.63 -23.26 -21.34
C GLY A 593 16.75 -23.53 -19.84
N GLU A 594 16.09 -22.75 -18.97
CA GLU A 594 16.03 -23.04 -17.54
C GLU A 594 15.28 -24.34 -17.27
N THR A 595 15.69 -25.03 -16.19
CA THR A 595 15.13 -26.31 -15.80
C THR A 595 14.79 -26.34 -14.32
N PHE A 596 13.67 -26.96 -13.96
CA PHE A 596 13.34 -27.29 -12.58
C PHE A 596 12.83 -28.73 -12.45
N ILE A 597 13.02 -29.33 -11.28
CA ILE A 597 12.57 -30.70 -11.01
C ILE A 597 11.14 -30.64 -10.46
N LEU A 598 10.27 -31.50 -10.98
CA LEU A 598 8.94 -31.69 -10.44
C LEU A 598 9.02 -32.68 -9.28
N ASP A 599 9.16 -32.16 -8.06
CA ASP A 599 9.24 -32.97 -6.85
C ASP A 599 7.93 -33.73 -6.59
N ASN A 600 7.95 -34.76 -5.73
CA ASN A 600 6.75 -35.55 -5.38
C ASN A 600 6.01 -36.22 -6.56
N MET A 601 6.70 -36.46 -7.68
CA MET A 601 6.16 -37.22 -8.80
C MET A 601 6.32 -38.73 -8.61
N PHE A 602 5.21 -39.43 -8.38
CA PHE A 602 5.16 -40.86 -8.11
C PHE A 602 4.40 -41.65 -9.19
N PHE A 603 4.97 -42.79 -9.57
CA PHE A 603 4.37 -43.72 -10.52
C PHE A 603 4.25 -45.11 -9.90
N ASP A 604 3.31 -45.92 -10.41
CA ASP A 604 3.29 -47.35 -10.12
C ASP A 604 4.61 -48.01 -10.56
N ALA A 605 5.00 -49.07 -9.85
CA ALA A 605 6.26 -49.76 -10.10
C ALA A 605 6.33 -50.24 -11.57
N ASN A 606 7.44 -49.94 -12.26
CA ASN A 606 7.65 -50.26 -13.67
C ASN A 606 6.52 -49.77 -14.61
N SER A 607 5.84 -48.69 -14.25
CA SER A 607 4.69 -48.15 -15.00
C SER A 607 4.81 -46.64 -15.20
N ALA A 608 4.03 -46.14 -16.18
CA ALA A 608 3.76 -44.72 -16.42
C ALA A 608 2.46 -44.24 -15.76
N LYS A 609 1.75 -45.12 -15.05
CA LYS A 609 0.55 -44.76 -14.30
C LYS A 609 0.93 -43.88 -13.10
N ILE A 610 0.49 -42.63 -13.14
CA ILE A 610 0.68 -41.63 -12.09
C ILE A 610 -0.12 -42.05 -10.86
N LYS A 611 0.49 -41.97 -9.67
CA LYS A 611 -0.20 -42.22 -8.42
C LYS A 611 -0.91 -40.97 -7.93
N SER A 612 -2.00 -41.15 -7.19
CA SER A 612 -2.81 -40.06 -6.64
C SER A 612 -2.01 -39.07 -5.79
N GLN A 613 -0.93 -39.51 -5.13
CA GLN A 613 -0.05 -38.61 -4.37
C GLN A 613 0.66 -37.54 -5.22
N SER A 614 0.69 -37.71 -6.56
CA SER A 614 1.33 -36.74 -7.46
C SER A 614 0.34 -35.73 -8.03
N LEU A 615 -0.96 -35.87 -7.75
CA LEU A 615 -1.99 -35.00 -8.32
C LEU A 615 -1.80 -33.55 -7.85
N GLU A 616 -1.47 -33.35 -6.58
CA GLU A 616 -1.21 -32.03 -6.01
C GLU A 616 -0.08 -31.30 -6.78
N GLN A 617 1.04 -31.98 -7.02
CA GLN A 617 2.14 -31.41 -7.78
C GLN A 617 1.74 -31.09 -9.23
N LEU A 618 0.89 -31.92 -9.83
CA LEU A 618 0.40 -31.68 -11.18
C LEU A 618 -0.55 -30.48 -11.26
N GLU A 619 -1.35 -30.23 -10.23
CA GLU A 619 -2.16 -29.00 -10.14
C GLU A 619 -1.26 -27.76 -10.03
N VAL A 620 -0.19 -27.81 -9.23
CA VAL A 620 0.80 -26.72 -9.15
C VAL A 620 1.42 -26.43 -10.52
N LEU A 621 1.80 -27.48 -11.27
CA LEU A 621 2.33 -27.31 -12.63
C LEU A 621 1.28 -26.77 -13.60
N TYR A 622 0.03 -27.18 -13.47
CA TYR A 622 -1.08 -26.65 -14.26
C TYR A 622 -1.29 -25.15 -13.99
N GLU A 623 -1.38 -24.73 -12.73
CA GLU A 623 -1.51 -23.32 -12.33
C GLU A 623 -0.36 -22.48 -12.89
N PHE A 624 0.88 -22.97 -12.78
CA PHE A 624 2.05 -22.29 -13.36
C PHE A 624 1.91 -22.07 -14.87
N LEU A 625 1.41 -23.05 -15.62
CA LEU A 625 1.23 -22.95 -17.08
C LEU A 625 0.04 -22.10 -17.50
N GLU A 626 -1.01 -22.04 -16.68
CA GLU A 626 -2.14 -21.12 -16.86
C GLU A 626 -1.70 -19.68 -16.63
N THR A 627 -1.02 -19.41 -15.51
CA THR A 627 -0.46 -18.08 -15.20
C THR A 627 0.54 -17.62 -16.27
N ASN A 628 1.21 -18.55 -16.94
CA ASN A 628 2.19 -18.24 -17.97
C ASN A 628 1.76 -18.76 -19.36
N ALA A 629 0.63 -18.25 -19.87
CA ALA A 629 -0.04 -18.74 -21.07
C ALA A 629 0.85 -18.80 -22.35
N GLY A 630 1.91 -17.98 -22.43
CA GLY A 630 2.85 -17.95 -23.56
C GLY A 630 4.00 -18.96 -23.51
N LEU A 631 4.16 -19.72 -22.41
CA LEU A 631 5.30 -20.62 -22.25
C LEU A 631 5.11 -21.97 -22.93
N ASN A 632 6.19 -22.39 -23.59
CA ASN A 632 6.36 -23.75 -24.07
C ASN A 632 7.33 -24.51 -23.15
N ILE A 633 7.00 -25.74 -22.81
CA ILE A 633 7.83 -26.57 -21.92
C ILE A 633 8.13 -27.95 -22.52
N GLU A 634 9.27 -28.49 -22.14
CA GLU A 634 9.59 -29.91 -22.27
C GLU A 634 9.43 -30.60 -20.92
N VAL A 635 8.63 -31.66 -20.90
CA VAL A 635 8.53 -32.62 -19.78
C VAL A 635 9.51 -33.76 -20.06
N ALA A 636 10.52 -33.89 -19.23
CA ALA A 636 11.61 -34.84 -19.38
C ALA A 636 11.58 -35.92 -18.29
N GLY A 637 11.44 -37.18 -18.69
CA GLY A 637 11.52 -38.32 -17.78
C GLY A 637 12.95 -38.86 -17.63
N HIS A 638 13.32 -39.23 -16.40
CA HIS A 638 14.60 -39.88 -16.09
C HIS A 638 14.39 -41.13 -15.20
N THR A 639 15.33 -42.09 -15.28
CA THR A 639 15.28 -43.35 -14.51
C THR A 639 16.48 -43.51 -13.57
N ASN A 640 16.36 -44.46 -12.64
CA ASN A 640 17.34 -44.77 -11.59
C ASN A 640 18.52 -45.65 -12.03
N GLY A 641 18.71 -45.88 -13.33
CA GLY A 641 19.83 -46.64 -13.86
C GLY A 641 19.76 -48.17 -13.74
N LEU A 642 18.72 -48.75 -13.12
CA LEU A 642 18.62 -50.20 -12.91
C LEU A 642 18.09 -50.98 -14.13
N CYS A 643 17.40 -50.30 -15.05
CA CYS A 643 16.88 -50.90 -16.27
C CYS A 643 17.93 -50.95 -17.40
N ASP A 644 17.69 -51.84 -18.36
CA ASP A 644 18.36 -51.78 -19.67
C ASP A 644 18.00 -50.47 -20.41
N ASP A 645 18.88 -50.05 -21.32
CA ASP A 645 18.86 -48.71 -21.91
C ASP A 645 17.57 -48.46 -22.72
N GLU A 646 17.15 -49.44 -23.51
CA GLU A 646 15.96 -49.34 -24.37
C GLU A 646 14.69 -49.24 -23.51
N TYR A 647 14.57 -50.10 -22.49
CA TYR A 647 13.46 -50.04 -21.55
C TYR A 647 13.46 -48.74 -20.74
N CYS A 648 14.62 -48.26 -20.27
CA CYS A 648 14.71 -47.00 -19.52
C CYS A 648 14.24 -45.80 -20.37
N ILE A 649 14.63 -45.72 -21.65
CA ILE A 649 14.20 -44.66 -22.56
C ILE A 649 12.69 -44.72 -22.80
N SER A 650 12.16 -45.91 -23.07
CA SER A 650 10.72 -46.12 -23.28
C SER A 650 9.90 -45.74 -22.04
N LEU A 651 10.27 -46.27 -20.87
CA LEU A 651 9.55 -46.02 -19.62
C LEU A 651 9.57 -44.54 -19.23
N SER A 652 10.73 -43.87 -19.34
CA SER A 652 10.83 -42.45 -19.03
C SER A 652 10.03 -41.58 -19.99
N ARG A 653 10.04 -41.88 -21.30
CA ARG A 653 9.20 -41.18 -22.28
C ARG A 653 7.72 -41.36 -21.95
N ASN A 654 7.28 -42.58 -21.67
CA ASN A 654 5.89 -42.85 -21.34
C ASN A 654 5.43 -42.10 -20.07
N ARG A 655 6.30 -41.97 -19.07
CA ARG A 655 6.04 -41.16 -17.86
C ARG A 655 5.90 -39.67 -18.18
N ALA A 656 6.81 -39.11 -18.98
CA ALA A 656 6.70 -37.74 -19.44
C ALA A 656 5.42 -37.50 -20.27
N THR A 657 5.05 -38.44 -21.14
CA THR A 657 3.80 -38.39 -21.91
C THR A 657 2.57 -38.46 -21.01
N ALA A 658 2.60 -39.25 -19.93
CA ALA A 658 1.49 -39.31 -18.98
C ALA A 658 1.27 -37.95 -18.27
N VAL A 659 2.34 -37.27 -17.88
CA VAL A 659 2.28 -35.92 -17.29
C VAL A 659 1.76 -34.91 -18.32
N MET A 660 2.27 -34.95 -19.54
CA MET A 660 1.80 -34.09 -20.64
C MET A 660 0.30 -34.28 -20.92
N ASN A 661 -0.17 -35.53 -21.01
CA ASN A 661 -1.58 -35.83 -21.27
C ASN A 661 -2.48 -35.32 -20.15
N TYR A 662 -2.05 -35.43 -18.89
CA TYR A 662 -2.78 -34.86 -17.77
C TYR A 662 -2.98 -33.34 -17.91
N LEU A 663 -1.94 -32.61 -18.32
CA LEU A 663 -2.02 -31.16 -18.54
C LEU A 663 -2.93 -30.80 -19.74
N ILE A 664 -2.89 -31.60 -20.82
CA ILE A 664 -3.78 -31.43 -21.98
C ILE A 664 -5.24 -31.64 -21.57
N ASP A 665 -5.52 -32.69 -20.79
CA ASP A 665 -6.87 -32.99 -20.30
C ASP A 665 -7.41 -31.88 -19.38
N LYS A 666 -6.53 -31.15 -18.70
CA LYS A 666 -6.84 -29.95 -17.91
C LYS A 666 -7.04 -28.67 -18.73
N GLY A 667 -6.67 -28.69 -20.02
CA GLY A 667 -6.92 -27.59 -20.95
C GLY A 667 -5.66 -26.92 -21.52
N ILE A 668 -4.44 -27.34 -21.14
CA ILE A 668 -3.21 -26.75 -21.70
C ILE A 668 -3.05 -27.16 -23.18
N PRO A 669 -2.88 -26.20 -24.11
CA PRO A 669 -2.68 -26.50 -25.53
C PRO A 669 -1.50 -27.46 -25.78
N ALA A 670 -1.73 -28.50 -26.59
CA ALA A 670 -0.75 -29.55 -26.83
C ALA A 670 0.52 -29.07 -27.55
N ASP A 671 0.45 -27.99 -28.34
CA ASP A 671 1.58 -27.37 -29.02
C ASP A 671 2.55 -26.65 -28.06
N ARG A 672 2.11 -26.36 -26.83
CA ARG A 672 2.96 -25.81 -25.76
C ARG A 672 3.79 -26.88 -25.05
N LEU A 673 3.53 -28.16 -25.28
CA LEU A 673 4.11 -29.25 -24.49
C LEU A 673 4.92 -30.22 -25.35
N ARG A 674 6.11 -30.61 -24.85
CA ARG A 674 6.94 -31.65 -25.47
C ARG A 674 7.32 -32.71 -24.45
N ALA A 675 7.05 -33.98 -24.73
CA ALA A 675 7.49 -35.09 -23.87
C ALA A 675 8.79 -35.74 -24.37
N SER A 676 9.78 -35.87 -23.48
CA SER A 676 11.05 -36.56 -23.73
C SER A 676 11.35 -37.64 -22.69
N GLY A 677 12.02 -38.70 -23.10
CA GLY A 677 12.57 -39.73 -22.21
C GLY A 677 14.07 -39.82 -22.37
N TYR A 678 14.83 -39.51 -21.32
CA TYR A 678 16.29 -39.59 -21.31
C TYR A 678 16.82 -40.88 -20.67
N GLY A 679 15.93 -41.74 -20.16
CA GLY A 679 16.31 -42.95 -19.44
C GLY A 679 17.34 -42.63 -18.35
N LYS A 680 18.49 -43.32 -18.40
CA LYS A 680 19.61 -43.13 -17.46
C LYS A 680 20.77 -42.29 -18.02
N GLN A 681 20.59 -41.62 -19.16
CA GLN A 681 21.66 -40.93 -19.89
C GLN A 681 22.07 -39.58 -19.28
N LYS A 682 21.19 -38.98 -18.47
CA LYS A 682 21.41 -37.68 -17.80
C LYS A 682 21.22 -37.81 -16.28
N PRO A 683 22.11 -38.53 -15.57
CA PRO A 683 22.07 -38.61 -14.11
C PRO A 683 22.55 -37.28 -13.50
N ILE A 684 21.91 -36.86 -12.42
CA ILE A 684 22.31 -35.68 -11.63
C ILE A 684 23.20 -36.06 -10.44
N THR A 685 23.31 -37.36 -10.15
CA THR A 685 24.18 -37.92 -9.11
C THR A 685 24.53 -39.38 -9.41
N SER A 686 25.39 -40.01 -8.60
CA SER A 686 25.79 -41.40 -8.82
C SER A 686 24.59 -42.36 -8.74
N ASN A 687 24.54 -43.35 -9.64
CA ASN A 687 23.56 -44.45 -9.59
C ASN A 687 24.03 -45.61 -8.69
N ASP A 688 25.17 -45.48 -8.02
CA ASP A 688 25.75 -46.56 -7.20
C ASP A 688 25.05 -46.65 -5.83
N THR A 689 24.47 -45.55 -5.34
CA THR A 689 23.77 -45.49 -4.05
C THR A 689 22.25 -45.51 -4.22
N PRO A 690 21.49 -46.11 -3.28
CA PRO A 690 20.03 -46.01 -3.27
C PRO A 690 19.52 -44.57 -3.30
N GLU A 691 20.18 -43.67 -2.57
CA GLU A 691 19.84 -42.25 -2.47
C GLU A 691 20.04 -41.54 -3.82
N GLY A 692 21.16 -41.82 -4.49
CA GLY A 692 21.46 -41.24 -5.79
C GLY A 692 20.53 -41.75 -6.89
N ARG A 693 20.22 -43.04 -6.87
CA ARG A 693 19.20 -43.66 -7.73
C ARG A 693 17.82 -43.03 -7.56
N LYS A 694 17.41 -42.74 -6.31
CA LYS A 694 16.15 -42.06 -6.01
C LYS A 694 16.12 -40.66 -6.61
N LYS A 695 17.20 -39.88 -6.47
CA LYS A 695 17.32 -38.53 -7.07
C LYS A 695 17.34 -38.56 -8.61
N ASN A 696 17.96 -39.57 -9.22
CA ASN A 696 18.02 -39.68 -10.68
C ASN A 696 16.68 -40.05 -11.31
N GLN A 697 15.82 -40.78 -10.60
CA GLN A 697 14.45 -41.06 -11.02
C GLN A 697 13.54 -39.86 -10.73
N ARG A 698 13.38 -39.00 -11.74
CA ARG A 698 12.66 -37.72 -11.61
C ARG A 698 11.93 -37.37 -12.89
N VAL A 699 11.03 -36.39 -12.78
CA VAL A 699 10.50 -35.63 -13.91
C VAL A 699 11.11 -34.24 -13.84
N GLU A 700 11.63 -33.76 -14.95
CA GLU A 700 12.29 -32.46 -15.09
C GLU A 700 11.52 -31.64 -16.11
N ILE A 701 11.32 -30.35 -15.84
CA ILE A 701 10.64 -29.41 -16.73
C ILE A 701 11.68 -28.45 -17.28
N THR A 702 11.72 -28.28 -18.60
CA THR A 702 12.61 -27.34 -19.29
C THR A 702 11.79 -26.29 -20.02
N ILE A 703 12.15 -25.01 -19.89
CA ILE A 703 11.54 -23.92 -20.63
C ILE A 703 12.13 -23.83 -22.05
N LEU A 704 11.28 -23.81 -23.09
CA LEU A 704 11.67 -23.94 -24.51
C LEU A 704 11.86 -22.63 -25.28
#